data_AF-A0AAN6JG22-F1
#
_entry.id   AF-A0AAN6JG22-F1
#
_cell.length_a   1.000
_cell.length_b   1.000
_cell.length_c   1.000
_cell.angle_alpha   90.00
_cell.angle_beta   90.00
_cell.angle_gamma   90.00
#
_symmetry.space_group_name_H-M   'P 1'
#
loop_
_entity.id
_entity.type
_entity.pdbx_description
1 polymer ?
#
loop_
_entity_poly.entity_id
_entity_poly.type
_entity_poly.pdbx_seq_one_letter_code
_entity_poly.pdbx_strand_id
1 'polypeptide(L)'
;MRLLRLSDHGGLSLTKHDDDKLPPYAILSHTWGDEDDEVTFDDLKRDDCGRGKTGYDAKLLFCGRQARKDDLLDFWVDTCCIRKESDAELSEALNCMFRWYRQSAKCYVYLQDVSALKRDRDSEQPIWEAAFRKSRWFTRGWTLQELIAPGVVEFWSRDGHFLGTKESLEDLVVEITGVPASALRGASLSNFTTNERLRWAATRETKRPEDKAYCLLGLFDVFIPPIYGEGTHAFVRLQDAIGKAQGSLSRGFRSPRDGGDAGLPLRPEKLVHQQRRRDLLASLSFDQMDSRHATINDAQRTTCEWILTHPDYVTWNDRETPSLHQGMLWIVGKPGAGKSTLMKFAHSHAVKSRVEEETVLSFFFNARGNDLEKTTLGMYRSLLFQLLKGVPELQSVLDAVDINTTTGIDSSQWMLKTLQNLLSIATRRLGQRQLRLFIDALDECDEQQIRDMVEFFGDLAEDDPENQSRFSICFASRHYPTIDIGNGRRLVLEDDAGHAEDPKKYIQRRLQVGNRKSAEDIHALLQDKANGVFMWVVLVVDILNKEYRQGSVYAVQQRLAEIPSGLSDLFKDLLRRDCARMGDLLLCLQWILFARRPLTREEFYFAMMAGLDHGVDHSTEWVPKPWDPEEITAEDMRLFVLSSSKGLAELTRSKTAPTVQFIHESVRDFLLKDDGLHDLWPELDGQLATSSHEKLKECCSNYLAADLSNCVDPAQELPKASSAEAKTLRQQISFKFPFLKYASSEVLHHANEAAYGVGQETFLKACDLQKWIYIANIYEVHNNRRHTPSATVVYLLAENNLSRLIEASNRDDIWRRLLEERYQFPIIAAFANGHRAALQFLLGDGGAAFIDGIVKDPGFGRPSQVGPNKDILLWTIEGDNQSLGGCLLTLYADRGIYRIGSWNLSKQTALILASEKGAEKVVQLLLDHGADINARSRSFGNPLLAASSNGHEEVVQLLLDLGADVNIQDDAAGTALQAASARGQTTVVRLLLDQGANINALSIFYHGNALQAASIYGHDQVVQLLLDRGANVNAQGGEYGNALQAACYHHFEKVVQLLLDSGAEVNARGGRFGTALQAACCHSHESAVVQLLLDSDADVNAQGGSFSNALEAASTYRNVEVVQLLRAHGARLAP
;
A
#
# COMPACT_ATOMS: atom_id res chain seq x y z
N MET A 1 6.02 -36.79 23.24
CA MET A 1 4.90 -36.11 23.94
C MET A 1 5.03 -36.23 25.47
N ARG A 2 4.49 -35.28 26.27
CA ARG A 2 4.30 -35.48 27.74
C ARG A 2 2.84 -35.67 28.08
N LEU A 3 2.54 -36.58 29.00
CA LEU A 3 1.19 -36.87 29.48
C LEU A 3 1.12 -36.66 31.00
N LEU A 4 -0.05 -36.25 31.46
CA LEU A 4 -0.38 -36.04 32.86
C LEU A 4 -1.14 -37.26 33.39
N ARG A 5 -0.85 -37.67 34.62
CA ARG A 5 -1.49 -38.80 35.31
C ARG A 5 -2.03 -38.36 36.66
N LEU A 6 -3.27 -38.75 36.96
CA LEU A 6 -3.93 -38.47 38.24
C LEU A 6 -3.78 -39.67 39.20
N SER A 7 -3.13 -39.45 40.35
CA SER A 7 -2.96 -40.46 41.40
C SER A 7 -4.24 -40.66 42.22
N ASP A 8 -4.30 -41.78 42.95
CA ASP A 8 -5.44 -42.16 43.81
C ASP A 8 -5.75 -41.15 44.92
N HIS A 9 -4.75 -40.34 45.29
CA HIS A 9 -4.88 -39.28 46.29
C HIS A 9 -5.09 -37.88 45.69
N GLY A 10 -5.38 -37.78 44.39
CA GLY A 10 -5.61 -36.52 43.70
C GLY A 10 -4.34 -35.71 43.41
N GLY A 11 -3.17 -36.34 43.41
CA GLY A 11 -1.91 -35.71 42.97
C GLY A 11 -1.71 -35.89 41.46
N LEU A 12 -1.08 -34.90 40.80
CA LEU A 12 -0.80 -34.95 39.37
C LEU A 12 0.69 -35.22 39.13
N SER A 13 1.02 -36.09 38.17
CA SER A 13 2.40 -36.34 37.76
C SER A 13 2.56 -36.31 36.23
N LEU A 14 3.65 -35.71 35.76
CA LEU A 14 4.01 -35.64 34.35
C LEU A 14 4.92 -36.81 33.98
N THR A 15 4.59 -37.50 32.89
CA THR A 15 5.41 -38.55 32.29
C THR A 15 5.73 -38.21 30.83
N LYS A 16 6.96 -38.49 30.39
CA LYS A 16 7.39 -38.26 29.00
C LYS A 16 7.38 -39.58 28.25
N HIS A 17 6.78 -39.57 27.07
CA HIS A 17 6.67 -40.72 26.17
C HIS A 17 7.17 -40.35 24.77
N ASP A 18 7.71 -41.34 24.06
CA ASP A 18 8.02 -41.20 22.64
C ASP A 18 6.73 -41.31 21.82
N ASP A 19 6.62 -40.54 20.74
CA ASP A 19 5.39 -40.43 19.93
C ASP A 19 4.97 -41.77 19.27
N ASP A 20 5.92 -42.69 19.07
CA ASP A 20 5.67 -44.02 18.53
C ASP A 20 5.26 -45.05 19.60
N LYS A 21 5.25 -44.67 20.89
CA LYS A 21 4.97 -45.54 22.05
C LYS A 21 4.04 -44.88 23.06
N LEU A 22 2.99 -44.20 22.59
CA LEU A 22 2.01 -43.55 23.47
C LEU A 22 1.02 -44.57 24.07
N PRO A 23 0.77 -44.54 25.39
CA PRO A 23 -0.34 -45.29 25.99
C PRO A 23 -1.69 -44.73 25.51
N PRO A 24 -2.84 -45.41 25.69
CA PRO A 24 -4.14 -44.78 25.48
C PRO A 24 -4.28 -43.54 26.36
N TYR A 25 -4.61 -42.39 25.76
CA TYR A 25 -4.73 -41.12 26.49
C TYR A 25 -5.96 -40.31 26.07
N ALA A 26 -6.39 -39.43 26.98
CA ALA A 26 -7.44 -38.45 26.75
C ALA A 26 -6.89 -37.04 26.46
N ILE A 27 -7.66 -36.21 25.77
CA ILE A 27 -7.44 -34.76 25.67
C ILE A 27 -8.38 -34.07 26.64
N LEU A 28 -7.87 -33.14 27.47
CA LEU A 28 -8.72 -32.32 28.32
C LEU A 28 -8.77 -30.89 27.76
N SER A 29 -9.91 -30.55 27.16
CA SER A 29 -10.18 -29.24 26.58
C SER A 29 -11.12 -28.43 27.47
N HIS A 30 -10.99 -27.10 27.46
CA HIS A 30 -11.85 -26.20 28.25
C HIS A 30 -11.86 -24.76 27.72
N THR A 31 -12.74 -23.93 28.28
CA THR A 31 -12.83 -22.47 28.07
C THR A 31 -11.89 -21.66 28.98
N TRP A 32 -11.49 -20.46 28.55
CA TRP A 32 -10.66 -19.51 29.33
C TRP A 32 -11.22 -19.19 30.73
N GLY A 33 -10.31 -19.19 31.71
CA GLY A 33 -10.25 -18.26 32.86
C GLY A 33 -9.10 -17.25 32.68
N ASP A 34 -8.77 -16.43 33.69
CA ASP A 34 -7.61 -15.52 33.64
C ASP A 34 -6.28 -16.33 33.58
N GLU A 35 -5.16 -15.79 33.06
CA GLU A 35 -3.91 -16.58 32.92
C GLU A 35 -3.38 -17.11 34.26
N ASP A 36 -3.70 -16.40 35.35
CA ASP A 36 -3.37 -16.79 36.72
C ASP A 36 -4.19 -17.99 37.23
N ASP A 37 -5.28 -18.35 36.54
CA ASP A 37 -6.20 -19.44 36.89
C ASP A 37 -5.85 -20.80 36.26
N GLU A 38 -5.03 -20.83 35.20
CA GLU A 38 -4.64 -22.08 34.52
C GLU A 38 -3.39 -22.71 35.14
N VAL A 39 -3.41 -24.03 35.35
CA VAL A 39 -2.21 -24.77 35.79
C VAL A 39 -1.22 -24.85 34.63
N THR A 40 0.00 -24.38 34.86
CA THR A 40 1.09 -24.35 33.87
C THR A 40 2.06 -25.51 34.07
N PHE A 41 3.00 -25.67 33.13
CA PHE A 41 4.05 -26.67 33.25
C PHE A 41 4.95 -26.42 34.48
N ASP A 42 5.25 -25.16 34.77
CA ASP A 42 6.07 -24.79 35.93
C ASP A 42 5.34 -25.03 37.25
N ASP A 43 4.02 -24.83 37.32
CA ASP A 43 3.22 -25.14 38.51
C ASP A 43 3.28 -26.63 38.86
N LEU A 44 3.30 -27.51 37.86
CA LEU A 44 3.41 -28.96 38.07
C LEU A 44 4.79 -29.41 38.57
N LYS A 45 5.80 -28.52 38.55
CA LYS A 45 7.13 -28.76 39.13
C LYS A 45 7.29 -28.23 40.55
N ARG A 46 6.35 -27.40 41.03
CA ARG A 46 6.35 -26.86 42.40
C ARG A 46 5.70 -27.86 43.35
N ASP A 47 6.03 -27.76 44.63
CA ASP A 47 5.55 -28.70 45.66
C ASP A 47 4.01 -28.68 45.85
N ASP A 48 3.35 -27.60 45.46
CA ASP A 48 1.89 -27.45 45.52
C ASP A 48 1.16 -27.93 44.27
N CYS A 49 1.88 -28.33 43.20
CA CYS A 49 1.36 -28.80 41.91
C CYS A 49 0.29 -27.88 41.27
N GLY A 50 0.24 -26.59 41.63
CA GLY A 50 -0.81 -25.67 41.17
C GLY A 50 -2.19 -25.88 41.80
N ARG A 51 -2.30 -26.57 42.96
CA ARG A 51 -3.57 -26.85 43.67
C ARG A 51 -4.39 -25.62 44.08
N GLY A 52 -3.76 -24.44 44.13
CA GLY A 52 -4.45 -23.17 44.44
C GLY A 52 -5.18 -22.53 43.25
N LYS A 53 -5.01 -23.05 42.04
CA LYS A 53 -5.57 -22.48 40.82
C LYS A 53 -6.94 -23.07 40.50
N THR A 54 -7.88 -22.22 40.08
CA THR A 54 -9.26 -22.64 39.75
C THR A 54 -9.31 -23.68 38.63
N GLY A 55 -8.36 -23.64 37.68
CA GLY A 55 -8.20 -24.64 36.63
C GLY A 55 -7.80 -26.04 37.12
N TYR A 56 -7.20 -26.15 38.32
CA TYR A 56 -6.84 -27.45 38.91
C TYR A 56 -8.08 -28.28 39.23
N ASP A 57 -9.04 -27.69 39.96
CA ASP A 57 -10.26 -28.38 40.36
C ASP A 57 -11.26 -28.51 39.20
N ALA A 58 -11.43 -27.45 38.41
CA ALA A 58 -12.46 -27.37 37.39
C ALA A 58 -12.11 -28.16 36.11
N LYS A 59 -10.84 -28.12 35.65
CA LYS A 59 -10.42 -28.78 34.41
C LYS A 59 -9.71 -30.10 34.70
N LEU A 60 -8.63 -30.07 35.47
CA LEU A 60 -7.74 -31.22 35.62
C LEU A 60 -8.35 -32.34 36.47
N LEU A 61 -8.91 -32.01 37.64
CA LEU A 61 -9.53 -33.03 38.49
C LEU A 61 -10.84 -33.55 37.92
N PHE A 62 -11.73 -32.69 37.45
CA PHE A 62 -13.01 -33.14 36.87
C PHE A 62 -12.78 -34.03 35.65
N CYS A 63 -12.08 -33.54 34.63
CA CYS A 63 -11.88 -34.31 33.40
C CYS A 63 -10.93 -35.49 33.63
N GLY A 64 -9.93 -35.37 34.52
CA GLY A 64 -9.07 -36.48 34.90
C GLY A 64 -9.82 -37.61 35.62
N ARG A 65 -10.79 -37.29 36.49
CA ARG A 65 -11.69 -38.29 37.09
C ARG A 65 -12.61 -38.92 36.05
N GLN A 66 -13.11 -38.14 35.10
CA GLN A 66 -13.96 -38.67 34.02
C GLN A 66 -13.16 -39.60 33.09
N ALA A 67 -11.95 -39.20 32.68
CA ALA A 67 -11.02 -40.03 31.92
C ALA A 67 -10.74 -41.36 32.65
N ARG A 68 -10.55 -41.31 33.97
CA ARG A 68 -10.33 -42.51 34.79
C ARG A 68 -11.54 -43.44 34.86
N LYS A 69 -12.78 -42.92 34.84
CA LYS A 69 -13.98 -43.77 34.75
C LYS A 69 -14.06 -44.54 33.42
N ASP A 70 -13.43 -43.98 32.39
CA ASP A 70 -13.34 -44.56 31.06
C ASP A 70 -12.03 -45.34 30.85
N ASP A 71 -11.36 -45.73 31.95
CA ASP A 71 -10.09 -46.47 31.99
C ASP A 71 -8.90 -45.78 31.27
N LEU A 72 -8.95 -44.45 31.12
CA LEU A 72 -7.86 -43.63 30.58
C LEU A 72 -7.06 -43.00 31.73
N LEU A 73 -5.88 -43.56 32.02
CA LEU A 73 -5.02 -43.13 33.13
C LEU A 73 -4.11 -41.95 32.76
N ASP A 74 -3.82 -41.76 31.48
CA ASP A 74 -2.96 -40.70 30.97
C ASP A 74 -3.78 -39.70 30.15
N PHE A 75 -3.48 -38.41 30.29
CA PHE A 75 -4.18 -37.36 29.57
C PHE A 75 -3.28 -36.18 29.21
N TRP A 76 -3.64 -35.45 28.15
CA TRP A 76 -2.87 -34.34 27.62
C TRP A 76 -3.62 -33.02 27.74
N VAL A 77 -2.88 -31.99 28.14
CA VAL A 77 -3.39 -30.62 28.33
C VAL A 77 -2.34 -29.62 27.86
N ASP A 78 -2.73 -28.74 26.93
CA ASP A 78 -1.86 -27.74 26.30
C ASP A 78 -1.17 -26.79 27.30
N THR A 79 -1.85 -26.44 28.39
CA THR A 79 -1.37 -25.49 29.39
C THR A 79 -0.21 -26.02 30.23
N CYS A 80 -0.17 -27.33 30.49
CA CYS A 80 0.77 -27.93 31.46
C CYS A 80 1.58 -29.13 30.94
N CYS A 81 1.28 -29.67 29.77
CA CYS A 81 2.09 -30.72 29.13
C CYS A 81 3.19 -30.15 28.22
N ILE A 82 3.07 -28.87 27.82
CA ILE A 82 4.05 -28.16 26.98
C ILE A 82 4.81 -27.16 27.84
N ARG A 83 6.14 -27.15 27.74
CA ARG A 83 6.98 -26.09 28.31
C ARG A 83 7.07 -24.94 27.31
N LYS A 84 6.23 -23.92 27.50
CA LYS A 84 6.04 -22.83 26.53
C LYS A 84 7.25 -21.89 26.41
N GLU A 85 8.17 -21.93 27.36
CA GLU A 85 9.42 -21.15 27.40
C GLU A 85 10.50 -21.74 26.48
N SER A 86 10.30 -22.97 25.97
CA SER A 86 11.23 -23.63 25.06
C SER A 86 10.70 -23.54 23.63
N ASP A 87 11.25 -22.62 22.83
CA ASP A 87 10.84 -22.41 21.43
C ASP A 87 10.87 -23.69 20.59
N ALA A 88 11.87 -24.55 20.81
CA ALA A 88 11.98 -25.84 20.12
C ALA A 88 10.81 -26.78 20.47
N GLU A 89 10.47 -26.87 21.76
CA GLU A 89 9.40 -27.74 22.25
C GLU A 89 8.02 -27.19 21.89
N LEU A 90 7.84 -25.87 21.96
CA LEU A 90 6.63 -25.19 21.54
C LEU A 90 6.41 -25.37 20.03
N SER A 91 7.45 -25.16 19.21
CA SER A 91 7.40 -25.39 17.77
C SER A 91 7.03 -26.83 17.43
N GLU A 92 7.67 -27.81 18.08
CA GLU A 92 7.36 -29.23 17.88
C GLU A 92 5.90 -29.53 18.26
N ALA A 93 5.45 -29.04 19.43
CA ALA A 93 4.08 -29.23 19.89
C ALA A 93 3.05 -28.64 18.92
N LEU A 94 3.21 -27.39 18.49
CA LEU A 94 2.25 -26.73 17.59
C LEU A 94 2.12 -27.45 16.23
N ASN A 95 3.21 -28.03 15.73
CA ASN A 95 3.21 -28.78 14.47
C ASN A 95 2.66 -30.22 14.63
N CYS A 96 2.71 -30.80 15.83
CA CYS A 96 2.26 -32.17 16.10
C CYS A 96 0.87 -32.28 16.76
N MET A 97 0.32 -31.20 17.30
CA MET A 97 -0.92 -31.19 18.09
C MET A 97 -2.11 -31.86 17.39
N PHE A 98 -2.33 -31.58 16.10
CA PHE A 98 -3.43 -32.21 15.36
C PHE A 98 -3.31 -33.74 15.30
N ARG A 99 -2.08 -34.25 15.12
CA ARG A 99 -1.80 -35.69 15.14
C ARG A 99 -2.08 -36.27 16.53
N TRP A 100 -1.68 -35.58 17.59
CA TRP A 100 -1.95 -36.02 18.96
C TRP A 100 -3.46 -36.03 19.26
N TYR A 101 -4.19 -34.97 18.88
CA TYR A 101 -5.66 -34.96 19.02
C TYR A 101 -6.33 -36.11 18.26
N ARG A 102 -5.87 -36.40 17.03
CA ARG A 102 -6.39 -37.51 16.21
C ARG A 102 -6.11 -38.89 16.80
N GLN A 103 -4.98 -39.06 17.49
CA GLN A 103 -4.58 -40.34 18.10
C GLN A 103 -5.15 -40.55 19.52
N SER A 104 -5.74 -39.51 20.11
CA SER A 104 -6.36 -39.62 21.43
C SER A 104 -7.58 -40.55 21.42
N ALA A 105 -7.82 -41.23 22.54
CA ALA A 105 -8.97 -42.11 22.69
C ALA A 105 -10.28 -41.31 22.81
N LYS A 106 -10.24 -40.19 23.56
CA LYS A 106 -11.37 -39.29 23.79
C LYS A 106 -10.90 -37.86 24.07
N CYS A 107 -11.71 -36.89 23.68
CA CYS A 107 -11.58 -35.50 24.09
C CYS A 107 -12.73 -35.08 25.01
N TYR A 108 -12.42 -34.67 26.23
CA TYR A 108 -13.40 -34.12 27.18
C TYR A 108 -13.37 -32.61 27.12
N VAL A 109 -14.49 -32.00 26.72
CA VAL A 109 -14.66 -30.55 26.64
C VAL A 109 -15.47 -30.08 27.84
N TYR A 110 -14.81 -29.36 28.75
CA TYR A 110 -15.44 -28.78 29.93
C TYR A 110 -15.81 -27.31 29.69
N LEU A 111 -17.11 -27.03 29.61
CA LEU A 111 -17.67 -25.72 29.31
C LEU A 111 -18.03 -24.97 30.59
N GLN A 112 -17.11 -24.13 31.08
CA GLN A 112 -17.30 -23.39 32.34
C GLN A 112 -18.42 -22.35 32.26
N ASP A 113 -18.79 -21.91 31.05
CA ASP A 113 -19.82 -20.91 30.78
C ASP A 113 -21.22 -21.51 30.52
N VAL A 114 -21.33 -22.84 30.48
CA VAL A 114 -22.59 -23.55 30.27
C VAL A 114 -23.03 -24.24 31.54
N SER A 115 -24.22 -23.89 32.05
CA SER A 115 -24.85 -24.55 33.20
C SER A 115 -26.05 -25.37 32.74
N ALA A 116 -26.10 -26.63 33.14
CA ALA A 116 -27.23 -27.52 32.87
C ALA A 116 -28.38 -27.38 33.88
N LEU A 117 -28.13 -26.66 34.99
CA LEU A 117 -29.09 -26.51 36.09
C LEU A 117 -30.00 -25.28 35.94
N LYS A 118 -29.75 -24.41 34.95
CA LYS A 118 -30.55 -23.19 34.71
C LYS A 118 -31.83 -23.52 33.93
N ARG A 119 -32.99 -23.28 34.54
CA ARG A 119 -34.33 -23.56 33.96
C ARG A 119 -35.05 -22.27 33.57
N ASP A 120 -35.90 -22.36 32.55
CA ASP A 120 -36.86 -21.29 32.26
C ASP A 120 -37.94 -21.23 33.34
N ARG A 121 -38.59 -20.07 33.50
CA ARG A 121 -39.77 -19.97 34.40
C ARG A 121 -41.00 -20.67 33.82
N ASP A 122 -41.03 -20.91 32.50
CA ASP A 122 -42.21 -21.39 31.77
C ASP A 122 -42.03 -22.78 31.09
N SER A 123 -40.91 -23.49 31.30
CA SER A 123 -40.64 -24.80 30.68
C SER A 123 -39.90 -25.76 31.62
N GLU A 124 -40.29 -27.04 31.63
CA GLU A 124 -39.63 -28.11 32.41
C GLU A 124 -38.30 -28.61 31.78
N GLN A 125 -37.97 -28.19 30.55
CA GLN A 125 -36.74 -28.61 29.87
C GLN A 125 -35.56 -27.68 30.21
N PRO A 126 -34.36 -28.21 30.52
CA PRO A 126 -33.18 -27.38 30.83
C PRO A 126 -32.69 -26.62 29.59
N ILE A 127 -32.64 -25.28 29.65
CA ILE A 127 -32.17 -24.41 28.55
C ILE A 127 -30.64 -24.29 28.58
N TRP A 128 -29.93 -25.39 28.43
CA TRP A 128 -28.47 -25.34 28.30
C TRP A 128 -28.04 -25.07 26.85
N GLU A 129 -28.85 -25.43 25.86
CA GLU A 129 -28.53 -25.26 24.43
C GLU A 129 -28.28 -23.80 24.02
N ALA A 130 -29.04 -22.86 24.58
CA ALA A 130 -28.85 -21.43 24.31
C ALA A 130 -27.51 -20.90 24.87
N ALA A 131 -27.07 -21.44 26.01
CA ALA A 131 -25.76 -21.14 26.58
C ALA A 131 -24.65 -21.87 25.80
N PHE A 132 -24.89 -23.10 25.34
CA PHE A 132 -23.98 -23.87 24.51
C PHE A 132 -23.68 -23.16 23.18
N ARG A 133 -24.70 -22.65 22.47
CA ARG A 133 -24.54 -21.84 21.25
C ARG A 133 -23.67 -20.59 21.44
N LYS A 134 -23.65 -20.05 22.65
CA LYS A 134 -22.89 -18.85 23.02
C LYS A 134 -21.59 -19.16 23.75
N SER A 135 -21.22 -20.43 23.87
CA SER A 135 -20.03 -20.81 24.62
C SER A 135 -18.78 -20.28 23.92
N ARG A 136 -17.88 -19.68 24.72
CA ARG A 136 -16.59 -19.16 24.28
C ARG A 136 -15.66 -20.25 23.74
N TRP A 137 -15.98 -21.52 23.98
CA TRP A 137 -15.21 -22.63 23.44
C TRP A 137 -15.24 -22.67 21.91
N PHE A 138 -16.40 -22.38 21.31
CA PHE A 138 -16.58 -22.41 19.85
C PHE A 138 -15.93 -21.23 19.13
N THR A 139 -15.70 -20.12 19.84
CA THR A 139 -15.05 -18.93 19.27
C THR A 139 -13.53 -18.97 19.39
N ARG A 140 -12.91 -19.96 20.06
CA ARG A 140 -11.45 -20.04 20.21
C ARG A 140 -10.79 -20.70 18.99
N GLY A 141 -9.65 -20.17 18.53
CA GLY A 141 -8.92 -20.72 17.38
C GLY A 141 -8.47 -22.17 17.57
N TRP A 142 -7.81 -22.47 18.71
CA TRP A 142 -7.22 -23.77 18.99
C TRP A 142 -8.22 -24.92 19.16
N THR A 143 -9.45 -24.62 19.59
CA THR A 143 -10.49 -25.63 19.80
C THR A 143 -11.02 -26.23 18.48
N LEU A 144 -10.63 -25.66 17.33
CA LEU A 144 -11.02 -26.17 16.01
C LEU A 144 -10.40 -27.54 15.77
N GLN A 145 -9.12 -27.68 16.10
CA GLN A 145 -8.42 -28.94 15.98
C GLN A 145 -8.93 -29.95 17.02
N GLU A 146 -9.25 -29.50 18.23
CA GLU A 146 -9.82 -30.33 19.32
C GLU A 146 -11.24 -30.83 18.99
N LEU A 147 -11.97 -30.12 18.13
CA LEU A 147 -13.28 -30.55 17.64
C LEU A 147 -13.15 -31.56 16.47
N ILE A 148 -12.30 -31.24 15.49
CA ILE A 148 -12.23 -31.97 14.22
C ILE A 148 -11.39 -33.24 14.34
N ALA A 149 -10.23 -33.17 14.99
CA ALA A 149 -9.25 -34.25 14.96
C ALA A 149 -9.65 -35.50 15.77
N PRO A 150 -10.16 -35.40 17.02
CA PRO A 150 -10.52 -36.58 17.80
C PRO A 150 -11.74 -37.31 17.22
N GLY A 151 -11.70 -38.64 17.27
CA GLY A 151 -12.84 -39.48 16.89
C GLY A 151 -14.04 -39.31 17.82
N VAL A 152 -13.80 -39.07 19.12
CA VAL A 152 -14.83 -38.90 20.15
C VAL A 152 -14.59 -37.59 20.91
N VAL A 153 -15.61 -36.73 20.96
CA VAL A 153 -15.60 -35.48 21.72
C VAL A 153 -16.86 -35.43 22.59
N GLU A 154 -16.70 -35.27 23.89
CA GLU A 154 -17.77 -35.21 24.88
C GLU A 154 -17.87 -33.84 25.52
N PHE A 155 -19.07 -33.25 25.53
CA PHE A 155 -19.31 -31.93 26.11
C PHE A 155 -19.91 -32.03 27.51
N TRP A 156 -19.30 -31.34 28.46
CA TRP A 156 -19.67 -31.33 29.87
C TRP A 156 -19.90 -29.89 30.34
N SER A 157 -20.99 -29.67 31.06
CA SER A 157 -21.31 -28.37 31.69
C SER A 157 -20.44 -28.09 32.92
N ARG A 158 -20.41 -26.84 33.36
CA ARG A 158 -19.73 -26.42 34.61
C ARG A 158 -20.21 -27.21 35.84
N ASP A 159 -21.46 -27.66 35.82
CA ASP A 159 -22.10 -28.41 36.91
C ASP A 159 -21.81 -29.92 36.81
N GLY A 160 -20.93 -30.36 35.90
CA GLY A 160 -20.55 -31.75 35.72
C GLY A 160 -21.60 -32.63 35.04
N HIS A 161 -22.61 -32.04 34.39
CA HIS A 161 -23.61 -32.79 33.63
C HIS A 161 -23.13 -32.99 32.19
N PHE A 162 -23.33 -34.22 31.68
CA PHE A 162 -23.10 -34.58 30.29
C PHE A 162 -24.14 -33.94 29.38
N LEU A 163 -23.68 -33.19 28.38
CA LEU A 163 -24.55 -32.46 27.44
C LEU A 163 -24.77 -33.26 26.15
N GLY A 164 -23.76 -34.03 25.74
CA GLY A 164 -23.81 -34.85 24.53
C GLY A 164 -22.42 -35.06 23.92
N THR A 165 -22.36 -35.88 22.87
CA THR A 165 -21.16 -36.06 22.05
C THR A 165 -21.20 -35.15 20.82
N LYS A 166 -20.06 -34.97 20.14
CA LYS A 166 -20.00 -34.33 18.82
C LYS A 166 -20.96 -34.97 17.81
N GLU A 167 -21.24 -36.27 17.92
CA GLU A 167 -22.20 -36.97 17.07
C GLU A 167 -23.66 -36.71 17.49
N SER A 168 -23.98 -36.76 18.78
CA SER A 168 -25.35 -36.54 19.25
C SER A 168 -25.81 -35.08 19.13
N LEU A 169 -24.85 -34.14 19.11
CA LEU A 169 -25.09 -32.71 18.96
C LEU A 169 -24.64 -32.19 17.59
N GLU A 170 -24.50 -33.06 16.59
CA GLU A 170 -23.90 -32.73 15.29
C GLU A 170 -24.59 -31.53 14.63
N ASP A 171 -25.92 -31.53 14.52
CA ASP A 171 -26.67 -30.43 13.90
C ASP A 171 -26.38 -29.09 14.59
N LEU A 172 -26.33 -29.10 15.93
CA LEU A 172 -26.03 -27.92 16.73
C LEU A 172 -24.58 -27.45 16.55
N VAL A 173 -23.63 -28.38 16.47
CA VAL A 173 -22.21 -28.06 16.24
C VAL A 173 -21.98 -27.55 14.81
N VAL A 174 -22.64 -28.11 13.80
CA VAL A 174 -22.61 -27.65 12.41
C VAL A 174 -23.21 -26.24 12.32
N GLU A 175 -24.35 -26.00 12.97
CA GLU A 175 -25.00 -24.68 13.07
C GLU A 175 -24.04 -23.63 13.66
N ILE A 176 -23.37 -23.96 14.76
CA ILE A 176 -22.48 -23.02 15.48
C ILE A 176 -21.18 -22.76 14.72
N THR A 177 -20.56 -23.81 14.16
CA THR A 177 -19.17 -23.74 13.68
C THR A 177 -19.06 -23.60 12.16
N GLY A 178 -20.11 -23.91 11.41
CA GLY A 178 -20.07 -23.99 9.94
C GLY A 178 -19.18 -25.12 9.40
N VAL A 179 -18.70 -26.03 10.25
CA VAL A 179 -17.94 -27.22 9.85
C VAL A 179 -18.92 -28.29 9.37
N PRO A 180 -18.79 -28.84 8.14
CA PRO A 180 -19.70 -29.86 7.64
C PRO A 180 -19.71 -31.12 8.52
N ALA A 181 -20.89 -31.74 8.68
CA ALA A 181 -21.06 -33.01 9.39
C ALA A 181 -20.06 -34.09 8.94
N SER A 182 -19.78 -34.18 7.64
CA SER A 182 -18.80 -35.12 7.09
C SER A 182 -17.39 -34.92 7.64
N ALA A 183 -16.95 -33.67 7.86
CA ALA A 183 -15.66 -33.37 8.48
C ALA A 183 -15.66 -33.73 9.97
N LEU A 184 -16.77 -33.48 10.68
CA LEU A 184 -16.91 -33.85 12.10
C LEU A 184 -16.88 -35.37 12.32
N ARG A 185 -17.41 -36.15 11.36
CA ARG A 185 -17.35 -37.63 11.33
C ARG A 185 -16.02 -38.20 10.86
N GLY A 186 -15.00 -37.36 10.63
CA GLY A 186 -13.65 -37.80 10.30
C GLY A 186 -13.37 -38.05 8.81
N ALA A 187 -14.15 -37.46 7.89
CA ALA A 187 -13.79 -37.47 6.47
C ALA A 187 -12.41 -36.85 6.26
N SER A 188 -11.66 -37.36 5.26
CA SER A 188 -10.33 -36.83 4.95
C SER A 188 -10.39 -35.33 4.70
N LEU A 189 -9.52 -34.57 5.37
CA LEU A 189 -9.45 -33.11 5.21
C LEU A 189 -9.05 -32.69 3.79
N SER A 190 -8.44 -33.59 3.01
CA SER A 190 -8.18 -33.40 1.59
C SER A 190 -9.46 -33.29 0.75
N ASN A 191 -10.59 -33.81 1.23
CA ASN A 191 -11.87 -33.75 0.53
C ASN A 191 -12.51 -32.35 0.61
N PHE A 192 -11.96 -31.47 1.45
CA PHE A 192 -12.40 -30.10 1.61
C PHE A 192 -11.36 -29.15 1.01
N THR A 193 -11.84 -28.18 0.24
CA THR A 193 -10.99 -27.17 -0.39
C THR A 193 -10.24 -26.35 0.67
N THR A 194 -9.13 -25.72 0.27
CA THR A 194 -8.38 -24.84 1.17
C THR A 194 -9.27 -23.74 1.74
N ASN A 195 -10.13 -23.16 0.90
CA ASN A 195 -11.02 -22.07 1.30
C ASN A 195 -12.09 -22.52 2.31
N GLU A 196 -12.65 -23.73 2.16
CA GLU A 196 -13.59 -24.28 3.14
C GLU A 196 -12.94 -24.46 4.51
N ARG A 197 -11.74 -25.05 4.54
CA ARG A 197 -10.99 -25.24 5.78
C ARG A 197 -10.58 -23.93 6.45
N LEU A 198 -10.22 -22.90 5.66
CA LEU A 198 -9.93 -21.56 6.18
C LEU A 198 -11.19 -20.86 6.73
N ARG A 199 -12.37 -21.09 6.12
CA ARG A 199 -13.65 -20.51 6.59
C ARG A 199 -14.06 -21.05 7.95
N TRP A 200 -13.74 -22.30 8.29
CA TRP A 200 -14.02 -22.87 9.62
C TRP A 200 -13.34 -22.12 10.78
N ALA A 201 -12.34 -21.29 10.47
CA ALA A 201 -11.66 -20.44 11.43
C ALA A 201 -11.99 -18.94 11.31
N ALA A 202 -12.84 -18.54 10.36
CA ALA A 202 -13.12 -17.12 10.11
C ALA A 202 -13.80 -16.41 11.28
N THR A 203 -14.63 -17.12 12.05
CA THR A 203 -15.35 -16.60 13.23
C THR A 203 -14.59 -16.84 14.53
N ARG A 204 -13.36 -17.36 14.47
CA ARG A 204 -12.57 -17.73 15.64
C ARG A 204 -11.53 -16.66 16.00
N GLU A 205 -11.33 -16.49 17.30
CA GLU A 205 -10.44 -15.53 17.94
C GLU A 205 -9.26 -16.24 18.61
N THR A 206 -8.12 -15.56 18.60
CA THR A 206 -6.88 -15.99 19.27
C THR A 206 -6.30 -14.81 20.03
N LYS A 207 -5.56 -15.07 21.10
CA LYS A 207 -4.93 -14.02 21.92
C LYS A 207 -3.91 -13.20 21.13
N ARG A 208 -3.08 -13.87 20.31
CA ARG A 208 -2.12 -13.23 19.42
C ARG A 208 -2.59 -13.32 17.97
N PRO A 209 -2.34 -12.30 17.14
CA PRO A 209 -2.76 -12.31 15.74
C PRO A 209 -2.11 -13.45 14.94
N GLU A 210 -0.86 -13.80 15.22
CA GLU A 210 -0.13 -14.91 14.57
C GLU A 210 -0.69 -16.31 14.91
N ASP A 211 -1.31 -16.48 16.08
CA ASP A 211 -1.92 -17.76 16.47
C ASP A 211 -3.10 -18.15 15.55
N LYS A 212 -3.70 -17.18 14.83
CA LYS A 212 -4.70 -17.47 13.79
C LYS A 212 -4.14 -18.34 12.67
N ALA A 213 -2.83 -18.29 12.45
CA ALA A 213 -2.15 -19.15 11.49
C ALA A 213 -1.71 -20.48 12.13
N TYR A 214 -1.13 -20.45 13.32
CA TYR A 214 -0.61 -21.66 13.97
C TYR A 214 -1.69 -22.63 14.40
N CYS A 215 -2.88 -22.15 14.76
CA CYS A 215 -4.02 -23.01 15.07
C CYS A 215 -4.59 -23.75 13.85
N LEU A 216 -4.05 -23.52 12.65
CA LEU A 216 -4.48 -24.15 11.40
C LEU A 216 -3.49 -25.17 10.82
N LEU A 217 -2.26 -25.25 11.34
CA LEU A 217 -1.18 -26.04 10.74
C LEU A 217 -1.59 -27.48 10.44
N GLY A 218 -2.16 -28.16 11.44
CA GLY A 218 -2.56 -29.55 11.28
C GLY A 218 -3.84 -29.78 10.46
N LEU A 219 -4.66 -28.76 10.23
CA LEU A 219 -5.78 -28.87 9.27
C LEU A 219 -5.30 -28.90 7.82
N PHE A 220 -4.11 -28.35 7.57
CA PHE A 220 -3.49 -28.29 6.25
C PHE A 220 -2.31 -29.25 6.08
N ASP A 221 -1.93 -29.96 7.14
CA ASP A 221 -0.78 -30.87 7.16
C ASP A 221 0.52 -30.17 6.72
N VAL A 222 0.72 -28.94 7.22
CA VAL A 222 1.88 -28.11 6.90
C VAL A 222 2.75 -27.87 8.12
N PHE A 223 4.07 -27.84 7.90
CA PHE A 223 5.05 -27.53 8.93
C PHE A 223 5.51 -26.08 8.82
N ILE A 224 5.33 -25.31 9.89
CA ILE A 224 5.78 -23.92 9.96
C ILE A 224 6.38 -23.66 11.35
N PRO A 225 7.66 -23.24 11.44
CA PRO A 225 8.23 -22.79 12.69
C PRO A 225 7.51 -21.53 13.19
N PRO A 226 6.96 -21.51 14.42
CA PRO A 226 6.30 -20.33 14.96
C PRO A 226 7.32 -19.21 15.22
N ILE A 227 7.03 -18.01 14.73
CA ILE A 227 7.73 -16.76 15.03
C ILE A 227 6.74 -15.83 15.75
N TYR A 228 6.79 -15.80 17.07
CA TYR A 228 5.93 -14.92 17.87
C TYR A 228 6.40 -13.46 17.74
N GLY A 229 5.45 -12.54 17.46
CA GLY A 229 5.73 -11.13 17.14
C GLY A 229 5.69 -10.79 15.64
N GLU A 230 5.48 -11.76 14.75
CA GLU A 230 5.34 -11.50 13.30
C GLU A 230 3.94 -11.03 12.86
N GLY A 231 2.97 -11.08 13.76
CA GLY A 231 1.61 -10.62 13.53
C GLY A 231 0.91 -11.36 12.39
N THR A 232 0.25 -10.63 11.50
CA THR A 232 -0.50 -11.20 10.36
C THR A 232 0.40 -11.86 9.31
N HIS A 233 1.73 -11.64 9.33
CA HIS A 233 2.66 -12.31 8.42
C HIS A 233 2.71 -13.83 8.62
N ALA A 234 2.42 -14.33 9.82
CA ALA A 234 2.29 -15.77 10.07
C ALA A 234 1.27 -16.43 9.13
N PHE A 235 0.19 -15.70 8.81
CA PHE A 235 -0.86 -16.17 7.91
C PHE A 235 -0.41 -16.20 6.45
N VAL A 236 0.49 -15.30 6.05
CA VAL A 236 1.13 -15.30 4.72
C VAL A 236 2.05 -16.52 4.60
N ARG A 237 2.87 -16.81 5.62
CA ARG A 237 3.71 -18.01 5.67
C ARG A 237 2.87 -19.29 5.64
N LEU A 238 1.71 -19.30 6.31
CA LEU A 238 0.74 -20.38 6.22
C LEU A 238 0.24 -20.60 4.80
N GLN A 239 -0.14 -19.53 4.10
CA GLN A 239 -0.60 -19.63 2.71
C GLN A 239 0.49 -20.11 1.76
N ASP A 240 1.74 -19.67 1.95
CA ASP A 240 2.90 -20.14 1.18
C ASP A 240 3.19 -21.63 1.43
N ALA A 241 3.17 -22.06 2.70
CA ALA A 241 3.36 -23.47 3.05
C ALA A 241 2.26 -24.38 2.48
N ILE A 242 1.00 -23.93 2.50
CA ILE A 242 -0.14 -24.63 1.87
C ILE A 242 0.09 -24.73 0.36
N GLY A 243 0.52 -23.64 -0.29
CA GLY A 243 0.81 -23.64 -1.72
C GLY A 243 1.92 -24.61 -2.10
N LYS A 244 3.01 -24.66 -1.32
CA LYS A 244 4.12 -25.59 -1.51
C LYS A 244 3.71 -27.06 -1.33
N ALA A 245 2.90 -27.35 -0.30
CA ALA A 245 2.38 -28.70 -0.07
C ALA A 245 1.47 -29.17 -1.22
N GLN A 246 0.67 -28.26 -1.80
CA GLN A 246 -0.21 -28.55 -2.94
C GLN A 246 0.55 -28.72 -4.26
N GLY A 247 1.66 -27.99 -4.45
CA GLY A 247 2.55 -28.16 -5.61
C GLY A 247 3.28 -29.51 -5.65
N SER A 248 3.60 -30.08 -4.48
CA SER A 248 4.30 -31.37 -4.39
C SER A 248 3.42 -32.59 -4.72
N LEU A 249 2.09 -32.46 -4.60
CA LEU A 249 1.11 -33.52 -4.91
C LEU A 249 0.77 -33.64 -6.42
N SER A 250 1.32 -32.78 -7.27
CA SER A 250 1.05 -32.76 -8.72
C SER A 250 1.98 -33.69 -9.55
N ARG A 251 2.85 -34.48 -8.91
CA ARG A 251 3.63 -35.55 -9.56
C ARG A 251 3.09 -36.92 -9.20
N GLY A 252 2.06 -37.33 -9.92
CA GLY A 252 1.67 -38.73 -10.05
C GLY A 252 0.21 -38.99 -9.72
N PHE A 253 -0.63 -39.06 -10.74
CA PHE A 253 -1.57 -40.18 -10.94
C PHE A 253 -2.13 -40.09 -12.37
N ARG A 254 -2.17 -41.25 -13.04
CA ARG A 254 -2.70 -41.44 -14.41
C ARG A 254 -4.23 -41.32 -14.41
N SER A 255 -4.77 -40.78 -15.50
CA SER A 255 -6.22 -40.76 -15.80
C SER A 255 -6.82 -42.17 -15.86
N PRO A 256 -8.12 -42.30 -15.56
CA PRO A 256 -9.05 -42.65 -16.65
C PRO A 256 -10.36 -41.83 -16.68
N ARG A 257 -10.97 -41.91 -17.87
CA ARG A 257 -12.17 -41.27 -18.39
C ARG A 257 -13.44 -41.58 -17.59
N ASP A 258 -14.32 -40.60 -17.42
CA ASP A 258 -15.69 -40.56 -17.98
C ASP A 258 -16.44 -39.31 -17.50
N GLY A 259 -17.40 -38.86 -18.32
CA GLY A 259 -17.84 -37.47 -18.42
C GLY A 259 -18.91 -36.99 -17.43
N GLY A 260 -19.11 -35.66 -17.44
CA GLY A 260 -20.15 -34.97 -16.68
C GLY A 260 -19.77 -33.52 -16.39
N ASP A 261 -20.39 -32.60 -17.10
CA ASP A 261 -20.20 -31.15 -17.09
C ASP A 261 -20.34 -30.50 -15.69
N ALA A 262 -19.24 -29.98 -15.13
CA ALA A 262 -19.23 -29.04 -14.00
C ALA A 262 -17.90 -28.25 -13.94
N GLY A 263 -17.93 -27.01 -14.43
CA GLY A 263 -17.06 -25.88 -14.03
C GLY A 263 -15.55 -26.11 -13.92
N LEU A 264 -14.81 -25.83 -15.00
CA LEU A 264 -13.34 -25.79 -15.06
C LEU A 264 -12.67 -25.01 -13.90
N PRO A 265 -11.55 -25.49 -13.33
CA PRO A 265 -10.75 -24.74 -12.37
C PRO A 265 -10.09 -23.52 -13.03
N LEU A 266 -10.07 -22.40 -12.30
CA LEU A 266 -9.53 -21.11 -12.75
C LEU A 266 -8.00 -21.20 -12.95
N ARG A 267 -7.52 -20.73 -14.10
CA ARG A 267 -6.11 -20.77 -14.56
C ARG A 267 -5.12 -20.03 -13.62
N PRO A 268 -3.81 -20.37 -13.61
CA PRO A 268 -2.78 -19.78 -12.74
C PRO A 268 -2.67 -18.24 -12.80
N GLU A 269 -2.99 -17.64 -13.95
CA GLU A 269 -3.01 -16.19 -14.17
C GLU A 269 -3.97 -15.49 -13.18
N LYS A 270 -5.12 -16.09 -12.85
CA LYS A 270 -6.11 -15.47 -11.95
C LYS A 270 -5.68 -15.42 -10.48
N LEU A 271 -4.74 -16.27 -10.05
CA LEU A 271 -4.18 -16.24 -8.68
C LEU A 271 -3.20 -15.07 -8.49
N VAL A 272 -2.41 -14.74 -9.51
CA VAL A 272 -1.50 -13.58 -9.50
C VAL A 272 -2.28 -12.27 -9.44
N HIS A 273 -3.39 -12.16 -10.19
CA HIS A 273 -4.28 -11.01 -10.13
C HIS A 273 -4.91 -10.81 -8.74
N GLN A 274 -5.27 -11.90 -8.04
CA GLN A 274 -5.88 -11.78 -6.70
C GLN A 274 -4.91 -11.26 -5.63
N GLN A 275 -3.64 -11.70 -5.64
CA GLN A 275 -2.64 -11.18 -4.71
C GLN A 275 -2.33 -9.71 -5.02
N ARG A 276 -2.14 -9.37 -6.30
CA ARG A 276 -1.93 -7.99 -6.77
C ARG A 276 -3.05 -7.05 -6.34
N ARG A 277 -4.32 -7.45 -6.47
CA ARG A 277 -5.47 -6.64 -6.02
C ARG A 277 -5.43 -6.38 -4.51
N ARG A 278 -4.97 -7.34 -3.69
CA ARG A 278 -4.86 -7.16 -2.24
C ARG A 278 -3.77 -6.15 -1.87
N ASP A 279 -2.62 -6.24 -2.52
CA ASP A 279 -1.50 -5.34 -2.25
C ASP A 279 -1.83 -3.90 -2.68
N LEU A 280 -2.47 -3.73 -3.85
CA LEU A 280 -2.98 -2.44 -4.31
C LEU A 280 -4.10 -1.90 -3.42
N LEU A 281 -5.01 -2.75 -2.94
CA LEU A 281 -6.05 -2.32 -2.00
C LEU A 281 -5.46 -1.86 -0.66
N ALA A 282 -4.45 -2.57 -0.14
CA ALA A 282 -3.76 -2.19 1.09
C ALA A 282 -3.02 -0.86 0.93
N SER A 283 -2.39 -0.61 -0.22
CA SER A 283 -1.65 0.63 -0.48
C SER A 283 -2.56 1.85 -0.64
N LEU A 284 -3.85 1.70 -0.91
CA LEU A 284 -4.80 2.82 -0.87
C LEU A 284 -5.03 3.34 0.56
N SER A 285 -4.89 2.47 1.58
CA SER A 285 -5.05 2.87 2.97
C SER A 285 -3.87 3.69 3.52
N PHE A 286 -4.12 4.56 4.50
CA PHE A 286 -3.10 5.37 5.19
C PHE A 286 -3.49 5.66 6.65
N ASP A 287 -2.50 6.02 7.47
CA ASP A 287 -2.68 6.27 8.89
C ASP A 287 -3.65 7.44 9.15
N GLN A 288 -4.50 7.31 10.18
CA GLN A 288 -5.45 8.36 10.58
C GLN A 288 -6.53 8.72 9.54
N MET A 289 -6.78 7.89 8.53
CA MET A 289 -7.80 8.11 7.49
C MET A 289 -9.20 8.48 8.00
N ASP A 290 -9.61 7.96 9.17
CA ASP A 290 -10.92 8.22 9.79
C ASP A 290 -10.84 9.17 11.02
N SER A 291 -9.67 9.74 11.31
CA SER A 291 -9.38 10.45 12.57
C SER A 291 -10.27 11.68 12.78
N ARG A 292 -10.54 12.44 11.71
CA ARG A 292 -11.35 13.66 11.76
C ARG A 292 -12.80 13.35 12.08
N HIS A 293 -13.38 12.33 11.44
CA HIS A 293 -14.73 11.87 11.74
C HIS A 293 -14.89 11.45 13.21
N ALA A 294 -13.89 10.74 13.75
CA ALA A 294 -13.88 10.29 15.13
C ALA A 294 -13.75 11.43 16.16
N THR A 295 -13.08 12.53 15.81
CA THR A 295 -12.84 13.67 16.72
C THR A 295 -13.99 14.68 16.74
N ILE A 296 -14.76 14.79 15.67
CA ILE A 296 -15.94 15.67 15.62
C ILE A 296 -16.94 15.27 16.72
N ASN A 297 -17.38 16.25 17.51
CA ASN A 297 -18.39 16.05 18.53
C ASN A 297 -19.70 15.57 17.91
N ASP A 298 -20.31 14.55 18.53
CA ASP A 298 -21.66 14.14 18.18
C ASP A 298 -22.65 15.28 18.44
N ALA A 299 -23.69 15.36 17.62
CA ALA A 299 -24.79 16.28 17.85
C ALA A 299 -25.35 16.05 19.26
N GLN A 300 -25.61 17.14 20.00
CA GLN A 300 -26.28 17.00 21.30
C GLN A 300 -27.71 16.49 21.05
N ARG A 301 -28.30 15.85 22.07
CA ARG A 301 -29.67 15.30 21.98
C ARG A 301 -30.61 16.38 21.40
N THR A 302 -31.38 16.09 20.36
CA THR A 302 -32.33 17.01 19.68
C THR A 302 -31.77 18.20 18.89
N THR A 303 -30.45 18.31 18.68
CA THR A 303 -29.85 19.25 17.71
C THR A 303 -29.58 18.55 16.38
N CYS A 304 -29.55 19.30 15.28
CA CYS A 304 -29.34 18.81 13.90
C CYS A 304 -30.48 17.97 13.30
N GLU A 305 -31.49 17.56 14.07
CA GLU A 305 -32.64 16.74 13.59
C GLU A 305 -33.45 17.44 12.47
N TRP A 306 -33.45 18.77 12.45
CA TRP A 306 -34.19 19.58 11.47
C TRP A 306 -33.77 19.30 10.02
N ILE A 307 -32.51 18.89 9.79
CA ILE A 307 -31.99 18.62 8.44
C ILE A 307 -32.74 17.47 7.76
N LEU A 308 -33.19 16.47 8.54
CA LEU A 308 -33.89 15.30 8.00
C LEU A 308 -35.28 15.66 7.44
N THR A 309 -35.82 16.81 7.84
CA THR A 309 -37.10 17.34 7.37
C THR A 309 -36.94 18.55 6.45
N HIS A 310 -35.71 19.02 6.22
CA HIS A 310 -35.46 20.21 5.43
C HIS A 310 -35.73 19.93 3.93
N PRO A 311 -36.48 20.80 3.21
CA PRO A 311 -36.86 20.55 1.82
C PRO A 311 -35.69 20.18 0.91
N ASP A 312 -34.59 20.94 0.94
CA ASP A 312 -33.43 20.67 0.08
C ASP A 312 -32.75 19.32 0.40
N TYR A 313 -32.70 18.91 1.67
CA TYR A 313 -32.12 17.62 2.06
C TYR A 313 -33.04 16.47 1.70
N VAL A 314 -34.36 16.63 1.92
CA VAL A 314 -35.36 15.62 1.56
C VAL A 314 -35.39 15.40 0.06
N THR A 315 -35.39 16.47 -0.74
CA THR A 315 -35.33 16.39 -2.20
C THR A 315 -34.03 15.76 -2.68
N TRP A 316 -32.87 16.15 -2.12
CA TRP A 316 -31.60 15.52 -2.45
C TRP A 316 -31.54 14.03 -2.07
N ASN A 317 -32.21 13.65 -0.98
CA ASN A 317 -32.29 12.27 -0.50
C ASN A 317 -33.40 11.46 -1.19
N ASP A 318 -34.23 12.09 -2.03
CA ASP A 318 -35.31 11.44 -2.76
C ASP A 318 -34.75 10.53 -3.87
N ARG A 319 -35.36 9.35 -4.01
CA ARG A 319 -34.93 8.30 -4.94
C ARG A 319 -35.71 8.32 -6.25
N GLU A 320 -36.86 9.00 -6.30
CA GLU A 320 -37.80 8.92 -7.43
C GLU A 320 -37.73 10.12 -8.40
N THR A 321 -37.11 11.25 -8.01
CA THR A 321 -36.97 12.44 -8.87
C THR A 321 -35.51 12.91 -9.11
N PRO A 322 -34.69 12.11 -9.82
CA PRO A 322 -33.30 12.42 -10.25
C PRO A 322 -33.06 13.74 -10.99
N SER A 323 -34.01 14.16 -11.81
CA SER A 323 -33.77 15.05 -12.97
C SER A 323 -33.61 16.53 -12.62
N LEU A 324 -33.74 16.91 -11.35
CA LEU A 324 -33.86 18.30 -10.93
C LEU A 324 -32.60 18.90 -10.26
N HIS A 325 -31.59 18.10 -9.89
CA HIS A 325 -30.48 18.63 -9.07
C HIS A 325 -29.09 17.96 -9.22
N GLN A 326 -28.82 17.20 -10.30
CA GLN A 326 -27.51 16.54 -10.55
C GLN A 326 -26.96 15.70 -9.37
N GLY A 327 -27.79 15.28 -8.42
CA GLY A 327 -27.35 14.51 -7.23
C GLY A 327 -26.47 15.29 -6.22
N MET A 328 -26.32 16.61 -6.34
CA MET A 328 -25.40 17.41 -5.51
C MET A 328 -26.14 18.29 -4.48
N LEU A 329 -25.70 18.23 -3.22
CA LEU A 329 -26.11 19.13 -2.13
C LEU A 329 -24.87 19.81 -1.53
N TRP A 330 -24.90 21.12 -1.34
CA TRP A 330 -23.82 21.88 -0.73
C TRP A 330 -24.29 22.67 0.48
N ILE A 331 -23.85 22.24 1.67
CA ILE A 331 -24.08 22.92 2.94
C ILE A 331 -22.98 23.96 3.15
N VAL A 332 -23.37 25.23 3.23
CA VAL A 332 -22.46 26.36 3.37
C VAL A 332 -22.74 27.10 4.67
N GLY A 333 -21.69 27.55 5.36
CA GLY A 333 -21.87 28.41 6.51
C GLY A 333 -20.59 29.00 7.10
N LYS A 334 -20.76 29.95 8.01
CA LYS A 334 -19.73 30.71 8.74
C LYS A 334 -18.83 29.78 9.58
N PRO A 335 -17.62 30.23 9.93
CA PRO A 335 -16.76 29.53 10.88
C PRO A 335 -17.50 29.32 12.20
N GLY A 336 -17.48 28.09 12.74
CA GLY A 336 -18.12 27.77 14.02
C GLY A 336 -19.65 27.59 13.98
N ALA A 337 -20.29 27.58 12.80
CA ALA A 337 -21.73 27.35 12.65
C ALA A 337 -22.19 25.89 12.92
N GLY A 338 -21.27 24.92 13.02
CA GLY A 338 -21.60 23.52 13.32
C GLY A 338 -21.73 22.58 12.10
N LYS A 339 -21.24 22.98 10.92
CA LYS A 339 -21.26 22.21 9.66
C LYS A 339 -20.78 20.76 9.82
N SER A 340 -19.59 20.54 10.37
CA SER A 340 -19.02 19.19 10.53
C SER A 340 -19.86 18.31 11.46
N THR A 341 -20.45 18.88 12.51
CA THR A 341 -21.39 18.15 13.39
C THR A 341 -22.67 17.79 12.66
N LEU A 342 -23.20 18.68 11.82
CA LEU A 342 -24.37 18.44 10.97
C LEU A 342 -24.08 17.34 9.93
N MET A 343 -22.92 17.40 9.25
CA MET A 343 -22.47 16.38 8.28
C MET A 343 -22.29 15.02 8.95
N LYS A 344 -21.66 14.97 10.13
CA LYS A 344 -21.52 13.74 10.91
C LYS A 344 -22.88 13.15 11.28
N PHE A 345 -23.83 14.00 11.67
CA PHE A 345 -25.20 13.59 12.00
C PHE A 345 -25.92 13.01 10.77
N ALA A 346 -25.90 13.72 9.64
CA ALA A 346 -26.52 13.27 8.39
C ALA A 346 -25.92 11.96 7.88
N HIS A 347 -24.59 11.85 7.84
CA HIS A 347 -23.90 10.60 7.50
C HIS A 347 -24.27 9.45 8.44
N SER A 348 -24.27 9.68 9.75
CA SER A 348 -24.63 8.65 10.74
C SER A 348 -26.08 8.18 10.60
N HIS A 349 -26.98 9.08 10.19
CA HIS A 349 -28.36 8.71 9.88
C HIS A 349 -28.42 7.87 8.60
N ALA A 350 -27.78 8.30 7.52
CA ALA A 350 -27.73 7.58 6.25
C ALA A 350 -27.16 6.15 6.40
N VAL A 351 -26.09 5.97 7.17
CA VAL A 351 -25.53 4.64 7.45
C VAL A 351 -26.51 3.74 8.22
N LYS A 352 -27.32 4.30 9.13
CA LYS A 352 -28.32 3.56 9.91
C LYS A 352 -29.58 3.23 9.11
N SER A 353 -29.97 4.10 8.18
CA SER A 353 -31.17 3.98 7.36
C SER A 353 -30.92 3.33 5.99
N ARG A 354 -29.70 2.84 5.73
CA ARG A 354 -29.30 2.28 4.43
C ARG A 354 -30.09 1.02 4.07
N VAL A 355 -30.36 0.86 2.78
CA VAL A 355 -31.01 -0.34 2.20
C VAL A 355 -29.93 -1.24 1.58
N GLU A 356 -30.21 -2.53 1.33
CA GLU A 356 -29.21 -3.53 0.85
C GLU A 356 -28.46 -3.11 -0.43
N GLU A 357 -29.09 -2.29 -1.28
CA GLU A 357 -28.50 -1.79 -2.54
C GLU A 357 -27.87 -0.39 -2.39
N GLU A 358 -27.55 0.08 -1.18
CA GLU A 358 -26.96 1.39 -0.94
C GLU A 358 -25.56 1.31 -0.32
N THR A 359 -24.60 2.02 -0.92
CA THR A 359 -23.24 2.21 -0.40
C THR A 359 -23.05 3.67 0.03
N VAL A 360 -22.75 3.88 1.31
CA VAL A 360 -22.50 5.21 1.88
C VAL A 360 -21.01 5.33 2.23
N LEU A 361 -20.34 6.33 1.66
CA LEU A 361 -18.93 6.63 1.95
C LEU A 361 -18.81 8.04 2.53
N SER A 362 -17.69 8.31 3.21
CA SER A 362 -17.41 9.67 3.67
C SER A 362 -15.93 10.00 3.75
N PHE A 363 -15.61 11.28 3.65
CA PHE A 363 -14.27 11.81 3.91
C PHE A 363 -14.37 13.18 4.57
N PHE A 364 -13.58 13.40 5.63
CA PHE A 364 -13.59 14.64 6.40
C PHE A 364 -12.19 15.23 6.36
N PHE A 365 -12.01 16.32 5.62
CA PHE A 365 -10.71 16.96 5.51
C PHE A 365 -10.21 17.42 6.88
N ASN A 366 -8.92 17.21 7.12
CA ASN A 366 -8.27 17.55 8.37
C ASN A 366 -7.06 18.43 8.09
N ALA A 367 -7.24 19.75 8.14
CA ALA A 367 -6.17 20.75 7.97
C ALA A 367 -4.95 20.50 8.88
N ARG A 368 -5.19 19.80 10.00
CA ARG A 368 -4.21 19.50 11.04
C ARG A 368 -3.60 18.11 10.88
N GLY A 369 -4.15 17.25 10.03
CA GLY A 369 -3.68 15.88 9.84
C GLY A 369 -2.37 15.80 9.06
N ASN A 370 -2.02 14.61 8.58
CA ASN A 370 -0.92 14.40 7.65
C ASN A 370 -1.28 14.92 6.24
N ASP A 371 -0.31 14.99 5.32
CA ASP A 371 -0.49 15.52 3.95
C ASP A 371 -1.67 14.87 3.18
N LEU A 372 -1.92 13.56 3.38
CA LEU A 372 -3.06 12.86 2.76
C LEU A 372 -4.41 13.24 3.37
N GLU A 373 -4.48 13.71 4.61
CA GLU A 373 -5.75 14.15 5.21
C GLU A 373 -6.16 15.57 4.76
N LYS A 374 -5.24 16.30 4.11
CA LYS A 374 -5.44 17.69 3.64
C LYS A 374 -5.73 17.81 2.14
N THR A 375 -5.44 16.76 1.37
CA THR A 375 -5.42 16.81 -0.09
C THR A 375 -6.51 15.97 -0.73
N THR A 376 -6.99 16.38 -1.91
CA THR A 376 -7.93 15.57 -2.69
C THR A 376 -7.35 14.20 -3.04
N LEU A 377 -6.01 14.08 -3.16
CA LEU A 377 -5.33 12.80 -3.35
C LEU A 377 -5.68 11.78 -2.25
N GLY A 378 -5.58 12.15 -0.98
CA GLY A 378 -5.94 11.26 0.11
C GLY A 378 -7.45 11.02 0.22
N MET A 379 -8.27 12.01 -0.14
CA MET A 379 -9.72 11.83 -0.28
C MET A 379 -10.04 10.73 -1.31
N TYR A 380 -9.53 10.82 -2.54
CA TYR A 380 -9.78 9.81 -3.58
C TYR A 380 -9.25 8.44 -3.19
N ARG A 381 -8.08 8.35 -2.53
CA ARG A 381 -7.57 7.08 -1.97
C ARG A 381 -8.53 6.48 -0.96
N SER A 382 -9.02 7.29 -0.02
CA SER A 382 -9.96 6.86 1.01
C SER A 382 -11.29 6.41 0.43
N LEU A 383 -11.88 7.21 -0.45
CA LEU A 383 -13.16 6.88 -1.10
C LEU A 383 -13.05 5.58 -1.91
N LEU A 384 -11.98 5.42 -2.70
CA LEU A 384 -11.77 4.19 -3.47
C LEU A 384 -11.53 2.98 -2.55
N PHE A 385 -10.75 3.15 -1.47
CA PHE A 385 -10.55 2.10 -0.47
C PHE A 385 -11.87 1.67 0.18
N GLN A 386 -12.69 2.63 0.64
CA GLN A 386 -13.99 2.35 1.24
C GLN A 386 -14.95 1.67 0.25
N LEU A 387 -14.99 2.14 -1.00
CA LEU A 387 -15.83 1.58 -2.06
C LEU A 387 -15.45 0.13 -2.39
N LEU A 388 -14.17 -0.13 -2.65
CA LEU A 388 -13.66 -1.46 -3.04
C LEU A 388 -13.67 -2.47 -1.89
N LYS A 389 -13.61 -1.98 -0.64
CA LYS A 389 -13.79 -2.80 0.56
C LYS A 389 -15.26 -3.10 0.82
N GLY A 390 -16.15 -2.13 0.58
CA GLY A 390 -17.60 -2.28 0.73
C GLY A 390 -18.27 -3.12 -0.36
N VAL A 391 -17.72 -3.08 -1.59
CA VAL A 391 -18.23 -3.81 -2.76
C VAL A 391 -17.10 -4.62 -3.39
N PRO A 392 -16.80 -5.84 -2.87
CA PRO A 392 -15.65 -6.64 -3.30
C PRO A 392 -15.63 -6.98 -4.80
N GLU A 393 -16.78 -7.02 -5.48
CA GLU A 393 -16.87 -7.27 -6.91
C GLU A 393 -16.16 -6.20 -7.76
N LEU A 394 -16.07 -4.97 -7.24
CA LEU A 394 -15.39 -3.84 -7.90
C LEU A 394 -13.87 -3.91 -7.79
N GLN A 395 -13.28 -4.80 -6.96
CA GLN A 395 -11.82 -4.92 -6.83
C GLN A 395 -11.13 -5.29 -8.14
N SER A 396 -11.88 -5.83 -9.12
CA SER A 396 -11.40 -6.06 -10.49
C SER A 396 -10.95 -4.81 -11.22
N VAL A 397 -11.39 -3.61 -10.80
CA VAL A 397 -10.96 -2.34 -11.38
C VAL A 397 -9.47 -2.07 -11.17
N LEU A 398 -8.87 -2.63 -10.11
CA LEU A 398 -7.43 -2.51 -9.82
C LEU A 398 -6.53 -3.25 -10.83
N ASP A 399 -7.08 -4.13 -11.67
CA ASP A 399 -6.29 -4.84 -12.68
C ASP A 399 -5.81 -3.90 -13.80
N ALA A 400 -6.48 -2.76 -13.99
CA ALA A 400 -6.16 -1.76 -15.00
C ALA A 400 -4.94 -0.88 -14.64
N VAL A 401 -4.32 -1.07 -13.46
CA VAL A 401 -3.19 -0.26 -12.98
C VAL A 401 -1.87 -0.82 -13.49
N ASP A 402 -1.25 -0.22 -14.51
CA ASP A 402 -0.08 -0.81 -15.18
C ASP A 402 1.21 -0.91 -14.32
N ILE A 403 1.90 -2.05 -14.41
CA ILE A 403 3.00 -2.47 -13.51
C ILE A 403 4.33 -1.77 -13.88
N ASN A 404 4.49 -1.36 -15.14
CA ASN A 404 5.74 -0.74 -15.62
C ASN A 404 6.00 0.67 -15.04
N THR A 405 5.02 1.26 -14.35
CA THR A 405 5.17 2.48 -13.54
C THR A 405 5.35 2.23 -12.04
N THR A 406 5.24 0.98 -11.56
CA THR A 406 5.02 0.67 -10.14
C THR A 406 5.84 -0.52 -9.62
N THR A 407 7.11 -0.61 -10.01
CA THR A 407 8.07 -1.44 -9.27
C THR A 407 8.44 -0.77 -7.94
N GLY A 408 7.77 -1.16 -6.86
CA GLY A 408 8.15 -0.79 -5.48
C GLY A 408 7.31 0.31 -4.83
N ILE A 409 5.98 0.16 -4.80
CA ILE A 409 5.11 1.07 -4.02
C ILE A 409 5.32 0.81 -2.51
N ASP A 410 6.22 1.59 -1.92
CA ASP A 410 5.97 2.17 -0.60
C ASP A 410 4.71 3.05 -0.71
N SER A 411 3.95 3.21 0.38
CA SER A 411 2.62 3.84 0.48
C SER A 411 2.45 5.28 -0.07
N SER A 412 3.45 5.83 -0.75
CA SER A 412 3.61 7.24 -1.13
C SER A 412 3.43 7.60 -2.62
N GLN A 413 3.16 6.68 -3.56
CA GLN A 413 3.16 7.00 -5.01
C GLN A 413 1.88 6.64 -5.80
N TRP A 414 0.70 7.05 -5.32
CA TRP A 414 -0.51 7.08 -6.16
C TRP A 414 -0.62 8.42 -6.90
N MET A 415 -0.86 8.41 -8.22
CA MET A 415 -1.15 9.62 -8.99
C MET A 415 -2.64 9.96 -8.95
N LEU A 416 -2.96 11.25 -8.82
CA LEU A 416 -4.34 11.75 -8.72
C LEU A 416 -5.22 11.31 -9.90
N LYS A 417 -4.72 11.46 -11.14
CA LYS A 417 -5.49 11.10 -12.34
C LYS A 417 -5.80 9.60 -12.41
N THR A 418 -4.89 8.74 -11.96
CA THR A 418 -5.11 7.31 -11.88
C THR A 418 -6.26 6.99 -10.92
N LEU A 419 -6.29 7.62 -9.74
CA LEU A 419 -7.36 7.41 -8.76
C LEU A 419 -8.72 7.89 -9.26
N GLN A 420 -8.78 9.06 -9.90
CA GLN A 420 -9.99 9.59 -10.54
C GLN A 420 -10.53 8.63 -11.60
N ASN A 421 -9.65 8.10 -12.46
CA ASN A 421 -10.03 7.14 -13.49
C ASN A 421 -10.57 5.83 -12.87
N LEU A 422 -9.89 5.28 -11.84
CA LEU A 422 -10.34 4.08 -11.14
C LEU A 422 -11.69 4.28 -10.47
N LEU A 423 -11.90 5.43 -9.81
CA LEU A 423 -13.18 5.75 -9.17
C LEU A 423 -14.30 5.89 -10.20
N SER A 424 -14.03 6.50 -11.36
CA SER A 424 -15.00 6.62 -12.46
C SER A 424 -15.41 5.23 -12.99
N ILE A 425 -14.43 4.35 -13.23
CA ILE A 425 -14.69 2.97 -13.68
C ILE A 425 -15.47 2.19 -12.60
N ALA A 426 -15.10 2.33 -11.32
CA ALA A 426 -15.76 1.65 -10.23
C ALA A 426 -17.23 2.10 -10.11
N THR A 427 -17.49 3.39 -10.25
CA THR A 427 -18.83 3.97 -10.18
C THR A 427 -19.71 3.48 -11.32
N ARG A 428 -19.20 3.46 -12.57
CA ARG A 428 -19.93 2.91 -13.73
C ARG A 428 -20.24 1.41 -13.61
N ARG A 429 -19.50 0.66 -12.78
CA ARG A 429 -19.68 -0.78 -12.55
C ARG A 429 -20.56 -1.12 -11.34
N LEU A 430 -21.14 -0.13 -10.65
CA LEU A 430 -21.97 -0.35 -9.46
C LEU A 430 -23.28 -1.10 -9.73
N GLY A 431 -23.73 -1.18 -10.99
CA GLY A 431 -24.99 -1.83 -11.36
C GLY A 431 -26.18 -1.05 -10.79
N GLN A 432 -27.10 -1.73 -10.10
CA GLN A 432 -28.30 -1.14 -9.48
C GLN A 432 -28.02 -0.46 -8.13
N ARG A 433 -26.78 -0.51 -7.62
CA ARG A 433 -26.44 0.01 -6.30
C ARG A 433 -26.34 1.54 -6.31
N GLN A 434 -26.96 2.20 -5.33
CA GLN A 434 -26.85 3.64 -5.11
C GLN A 434 -25.57 3.96 -4.32
N LEU A 435 -24.81 4.97 -4.77
CA LEU A 435 -23.63 5.49 -4.09
C LEU A 435 -23.93 6.87 -3.50
N ARG A 436 -23.73 7.01 -2.19
CA ARG A 436 -23.90 8.27 -1.45
C ARG A 436 -22.60 8.70 -0.79
N LEU A 437 -22.16 9.92 -1.07
CA LEU A 437 -20.91 10.49 -0.56
C LEU A 437 -21.16 11.67 0.37
N PHE A 438 -20.46 11.71 1.50
CA PHE A 438 -20.41 12.86 2.41
C PHE A 438 -18.98 13.38 2.50
N ILE A 439 -18.75 14.61 2.03
CA ILE A 439 -17.43 15.24 2.02
C ILE A 439 -17.49 16.56 2.80
N ASP A 440 -16.78 16.61 3.93
CA ASP A 440 -16.82 17.75 4.87
C ASP A 440 -15.49 18.51 4.89
N ALA A 441 -15.58 19.81 5.25
CA ALA A 441 -14.45 20.72 5.44
C ALA A 441 -13.64 20.98 4.16
N LEU A 442 -14.32 21.17 3.02
CA LEU A 442 -13.64 21.51 1.76
C LEU A 442 -12.79 22.78 1.87
N ASP A 443 -13.14 23.69 2.77
CA ASP A 443 -12.39 24.92 3.04
C ASP A 443 -10.97 24.71 3.57
N GLU A 444 -10.59 23.48 3.89
CA GLU A 444 -9.23 23.09 4.30
C GLU A 444 -8.35 22.63 3.14
N CYS A 445 -8.91 22.57 1.92
CA CYS A 445 -8.22 22.18 0.70
C CYS A 445 -7.91 23.40 -0.18
N ASP A 446 -6.94 23.26 -1.09
CA ASP A 446 -6.62 24.31 -2.05
C ASP A 446 -7.82 24.59 -2.98
N GLU A 447 -8.10 25.86 -3.25
CA GLU A 447 -9.30 26.27 -3.99
C GLU A 447 -9.34 25.69 -5.41
N GLN A 448 -8.19 25.54 -6.08
CA GLN A 448 -8.12 24.91 -7.39
C GLN A 448 -8.43 23.41 -7.28
N GLN A 449 -7.89 22.72 -6.27
CA GLN A 449 -8.22 21.32 -6.03
C GLN A 449 -9.71 21.10 -5.75
N ILE A 450 -10.39 22.03 -5.06
CA ILE A 450 -11.83 21.98 -4.84
C ILE A 450 -12.58 22.13 -6.17
N ARG A 451 -12.19 23.09 -7.02
CA ARG A 451 -12.82 23.30 -8.34
C ARG A 451 -12.73 22.04 -9.20
N ASP A 452 -11.52 21.50 -9.34
CA ASP A 452 -11.25 20.29 -10.12
C ASP A 452 -12.03 19.08 -9.57
N MET A 453 -12.19 19.00 -8.24
CA MET A 453 -12.95 17.96 -7.58
C MET A 453 -14.45 18.09 -7.82
N VAL A 454 -15.01 19.29 -7.69
CA VAL A 454 -16.43 19.58 -7.92
C VAL A 454 -16.79 19.32 -9.39
N GLU A 455 -15.94 19.74 -10.33
CA GLU A 455 -16.08 19.45 -11.76
C GLU A 455 -16.07 17.93 -12.01
N PHE A 456 -15.09 17.21 -11.47
CA PHE A 456 -15.01 15.75 -11.60
C PHE A 456 -16.27 15.02 -11.09
N PHE A 457 -16.81 15.41 -9.92
CA PHE A 457 -18.01 14.77 -9.39
C PHE A 457 -19.29 15.23 -10.10
N GLY A 458 -19.31 16.43 -10.67
CA GLY A 458 -20.35 16.90 -11.58
C GLY A 458 -20.41 16.05 -12.84
N ASP A 459 -19.27 15.88 -13.52
CA ASP A 459 -19.14 15.01 -14.69
C ASP A 459 -19.57 13.57 -14.37
N LEU A 460 -19.16 13.04 -13.21
CA LEU A 460 -19.52 11.70 -12.77
C LEU A 460 -21.03 11.54 -12.52
N ALA A 461 -21.71 12.61 -12.13
CA ALA A 461 -23.16 12.62 -11.95
C ALA A 461 -23.93 12.75 -13.28
N GLU A 462 -23.31 13.32 -14.32
CA GLU A 462 -23.90 13.52 -15.65
C GLU A 462 -23.67 12.34 -16.62
N ASP A 463 -22.60 11.56 -16.41
CA ASP A 463 -22.14 10.47 -17.27
C ASP A 463 -23.10 9.25 -17.43
N ASP A 464 -24.35 9.31 -16.93
CA ASP A 464 -25.36 8.25 -17.04
C ASP A 464 -26.45 8.56 -18.09
N PRO A 465 -26.38 7.98 -19.30
CA PRO A 465 -27.32 8.25 -20.39
C PRO A 465 -28.73 7.68 -20.18
N GLU A 466 -28.97 6.82 -19.16
CA GLU A 466 -30.30 6.24 -18.87
C GLU A 466 -31.10 7.00 -17.79
N ASN A 467 -30.56 8.09 -17.24
CA ASN A 467 -31.27 9.03 -16.36
C ASN A 467 -31.90 8.39 -15.10
N GLN A 468 -31.22 7.41 -14.50
CA GLN A 468 -31.54 6.89 -13.16
C GLN A 468 -30.43 7.35 -12.21
N SER A 469 -30.58 8.49 -11.52
CA SER A 469 -29.51 9.01 -10.65
C SER A 469 -29.15 8.04 -9.53
N ARG A 470 -28.07 7.28 -9.72
CA ARG A 470 -27.52 6.31 -8.75
C ARG A 470 -26.35 6.88 -7.94
N PHE A 471 -26.02 8.16 -8.13
CA PHE A 471 -24.94 8.87 -7.44
C PHE A 471 -25.49 10.12 -6.73
N SER A 472 -25.15 10.29 -5.45
CA SER A 472 -25.50 11.49 -4.68
C SER A 472 -24.34 11.92 -3.80
N ILE A 473 -24.02 13.21 -3.81
CA ILE A 473 -22.91 13.77 -3.05
C ILE A 473 -23.36 14.99 -2.24
N CYS A 474 -22.94 15.03 -0.97
CA CYS A 474 -23.16 16.14 -0.07
C CYS A 474 -21.81 16.74 0.32
N PHE A 475 -21.63 18.02 0.03
CA PHE A 475 -20.47 18.81 0.40
C PHE A 475 -20.76 19.72 1.58
N ALA A 476 -19.77 19.98 2.42
CA ALA A 476 -19.82 21.05 3.40
C ALA A 476 -18.56 21.93 3.36
N SER A 477 -18.76 23.25 3.33
CA SER A 477 -17.65 24.22 3.29
C SER A 477 -18.04 25.58 3.88
N ARG A 478 -17.07 26.49 3.92
CA ARG A 478 -17.33 27.94 4.05
C ARG A 478 -17.82 28.53 2.73
N HIS A 479 -18.20 29.81 2.79
CA HIS A 479 -18.66 30.57 1.63
C HIS A 479 -17.57 30.65 0.54
N TYR A 480 -17.79 29.96 -0.57
CA TYR A 480 -17.08 30.14 -1.83
C TYR A 480 -18.00 30.87 -2.81
N PRO A 481 -17.85 32.19 -3.00
CA PRO A 481 -18.70 32.94 -3.92
C PRO A 481 -18.38 32.66 -5.39
N THR A 482 -17.21 32.11 -5.69
CA THR A 482 -16.66 31.92 -7.04
C THR A 482 -16.80 30.51 -7.59
N ILE A 483 -17.35 29.56 -6.82
CA ILE A 483 -17.57 28.18 -7.25
C ILE A 483 -19.07 27.97 -7.47
N ASP A 484 -19.44 27.58 -8.68
CA ASP A 484 -20.80 27.22 -9.06
C ASP A 484 -20.93 25.69 -9.11
N ILE A 485 -22.03 25.14 -8.57
CA ILE A 485 -22.36 23.70 -8.63
C ILE A 485 -23.43 23.42 -9.68
N GLY A 486 -23.68 24.36 -10.60
CA GLY A 486 -24.64 24.18 -11.68
C GLY A 486 -26.05 23.97 -11.14
N ASN A 487 -26.65 22.80 -11.39
CA ASN A 487 -28.01 22.48 -10.95
C ASN A 487 -28.07 21.95 -9.50
N GLY A 488 -26.95 21.84 -8.78
CA GLY A 488 -26.92 21.39 -7.40
C GLY A 488 -27.65 22.33 -6.42
N ARG A 489 -28.09 21.80 -5.26
CA ARG A 489 -28.79 22.58 -4.23
C ARG A 489 -27.79 23.16 -3.23
N ARG A 490 -27.94 24.44 -2.87
CA ARG A 490 -27.10 25.11 -1.86
C ARG A 490 -27.93 25.49 -0.63
N LEU A 491 -27.55 24.94 0.52
CA LEU A 491 -28.14 25.23 1.82
C LEU A 491 -27.21 26.14 2.63
N VAL A 492 -27.63 27.37 2.94
CA VAL A 492 -26.86 28.31 3.76
C VAL A 492 -27.36 28.27 5.19
N LEU A 493 -26.51 27.86 6.13
CA LEU A 493 -26.91 27.63 7.53
C LEU A 493 -27.35 28.91 8.25
N GLU A 494 -26.72 30.06 7.95
CA GLU A 494 -27.03 31.33 8.63
C GLU A 494 -28.45 31.83 8.39
N ASP A 495 -28.99 31.52 7.21
CA ASP A 495 -30.28 32.02 6.75
C ASP A 495 -31.40 31.00 7.02
N ASP A 496 -31.05 29.82 7.56
CA ASP A 496 -31.99 28.74 7.80
C ASP A 496 -32.64 28.82 9.18
N ALA A 497 -33.97 28.79 9.20
CA ALA A 497 -34.75 28.85 10.42
C ALA A 497 -34.61 27.59 11.29
N GLY A 498 -34.36 26.42 10.69
CA GLY A 498 -34.12 25.16 11.39
C GLY A 498 -32.79 25.18 12.15
N HIS A 499 -31.74 25.69 11.53
CA HIS A 499 -30.43 25.88 12.16
C HIS A 499 -30.50 26.82 13.37
N ALA A 500 -31.21 27.95 13.27
CA ALA A 500 -31.34 28.92 14.36
C ALA A 500 -31.96 28.34 15.65
N GLU A 501 -32.77 27.27 15.55
CA GLU A 501 -33.35 26.60 16.71
C GLU A 501 -32.34 25.72 17.49
N ASP A 502 -31.24 25.28 16.88
CA ASP A 502 -30.24 24.46 17.54
C ASP A 502 -29.48 25.21 18.66
N PRO A 503 -28.92 26.42 18.41
CA PRO A 503 -28.36 27.26 19.48
C PRO A 503 -29.37 27.55 20.58
N LYS A 504 -30.63 27.84 20.23
CA LYS A 504 -31.70 28.12 21.18
C LYS A 504 -31.97 26.96 22.13
N LYS A 505 -32.11 25.74 21.60
CA LYS A 505 -32.25 24.50 22.39
C LYS A 505 -31.04 24.26 23.29
N TYR A 506 -29.83 24.57 22.81
CA TYR A 506 -28.60 24.43 23.59
C TYR A 506 -28.58 25.39 24.79
N ILE A 507 -28.85 26.68 24.58
CA ILE A 507 -28.83 27.70 25.64
C ILE A 507 -29.87 27.36 26.71
N GLN A 508 -31.10 27.00 26.32
CA GLN A 508 -32.18 26.63 27.25
C GLN A 508 -31.80 25.47 28.18
N ARG A 509 -30.94 24.55 27.73
CA ARG A 509 -30.54 23.38 28.52
C ARG A 509 -29.28 23.60 29.34
N ARG A 510 -28.32 24.37 28.84
CA ARG A 510 -26.97 24.50 29.41
C ARG A 510 -26.78 25.73 30.28
N LEU A 511 -27.57 26.79 30.06
CA LEU A 511 -27.46 28.02 30.84
C LEU A 511 -28.14 27.86 32.21
N GLN A 512 -27.41 28.11 33.29
CA GLN A 512 -27.85 27.81 34.67
C GLN A 512 -28.73 28.90 35.32
N VAL A 513 -29.11 29.94 34.58
CA VAL A 513 -29.71 31.19 35.13
C VAL A 513 -31.13 31.02 35.71
N GLY A 514 -31.74 29.84 35.60
CA GLY A 514 -33.04 29.50 36.18
C GLY A 514 -34.26 30.07 35.43
N ASN A 515 -35.48 29.75 35.88
CA ASN A 515 -36.75 30.08 35.21
C ASN A 515 -37.36 31.43 35.67
N ARG A 516 -36.59 32.53 35.64
CA ARG A 516 -37.08 33.88 36.00
C ARG A 516 -37.30 34.71 34.74
N LYS A 517 -38.13 35.76 34.82
CA LYS A 517 -38.41 36.69 33.70
C LYS A 517 -37.14 37.27 33.04
N SER A 518 -36.10 37.50 33.85
CA SER A 518 -34.77 37.95 33.39
C SER A 518 -33.99 36.92 32.57
N ALA A 519 -34.33 35.62 32.64
CA ALA A 519 -33.69 34.58 31.85
C ALA A 519 -34.11 34.63 30.38
N GLU A 520 -35.38 34.95 30.10
CA GLU A 520 -35.88 35.11 28.72
C GLU A 520 -35.14 36.25 28.00
N ASP A 521 -34.93 37.39 28.66
CA ASP A 521 -34.17 38.52 28.13
C ASP A 521 -32.70 38.13 27.84
N ILE A 522 -32.08 37.35 28.73
CA ILE A 522 -30.70 36.84 28.54
C ILE A 522 -30.66 35.85 27.37
N HIS A 523 -31.65 34.96 27.24
CA HIS A 523 -31.74 34.02 26.13
C HIS A 523 -31.88 34.75 24.79
N ALA A 524 -32.75 35.76 24.70
CA ALA A 524 -32.96 36.54 23.48
C ALA A 524 -31.70 37.33 23.09
N LEU A 525 -31.08 38.03 24.04
CA LEU A 525 -29.86 38.81 23.78
C LEU A 525 -28.67 37.92 23.38
N LEU A 526 -28.56 36.73 23.98
CA LEU A 526 -27.49 35.78 23.63
C LEU A 526 -27.68 35.23 22.21
N GLN A 527 -28.92 34.91 21.82
CA GLN A 527 -29.24 34.45 20.46
C GLN A 527 -28.95 35.53 19.41
N ASP A 528 -29.34 36.77 19.68
CA ASP A 528 -29.10 37.91 18.78
C ASP A 528 -27.59 38.15 18.59
N LYS A 529 -26.82 38.21 19.69
CA LYS A 529 -25.37 38.39 19.64
C LYS A 529 -24.63 37.24 18.96
N ALA A 530 -25.14 36.01 19.05
CA ALA A 530 -24.49 34.84 18.47
C ALA A 530 -24.52 34.83 16.93
N ASN A 531 -25.55 35.44 16.31
CA ASN A 531 -25.68 35.60 14.86
C ASN A 531 -25.34 34.33 14.03
N GLY A 532 -25.87 33.18 14.46
CA GLY A 532 -25.68 31.88 13.82
C GLY A 532 -24.35 31.17 14.12
N VAL A 533 -23.46 31.73 14.95
CA VAL A 533 -22.17 31.12 15.30
C VAL A 533 -22.31 30.25 16.55
N PHE A 534 -22.58 28.96 16.36
CA PHE A 534 -22.80 28.00 17.46
C PHE A 534 -21.62 27.92 18.44
N MET A 535 -20.37 27.98 17.96
CA MET A 535 -19.17 27.99 18.82
C MET A 535 -19.14 29.18 19.78
N TRP A 536 -19.59 30.36 19.35
CA TRP A 536 -19.69 31.54 20.21
C TRP A 536 -20.65 31.28 21.38
N VAL A 537 -21.79 30.63 21.10
CA VAL A 537 -22.78 30.26 22.12
C VAL A 537 -22.19 29.31 23.15
N VAL A 538 -21.46 28.29 22.72
CA VAL A 538 -20.82 27.31 23.62
C VAL A 538 -19.86 28.01 24.58
N LEU A 539 -18.96 28.87 24.05
CA LEU A 539 -17.98 29.60 24.85
C LEU A 539 -18.64 30.58 25.82
N VAL A 540 -19.61 31.36 25.34
CA VAL A 540 -20.27 32.38 26.16
C VAL A 540 -21.13 31.76 27.25
N VAL A 541 -21.86 30.68 26.97
CA VAL A 541 -22.64 29.98 28.00
C VAL A 541 -21.74 29.49 29.15
N ASP A 542 -20.54 28.99 28.85
CA ASP A 542 -19.59 28.57 29.88
C ASP A 542 -19.06 29.75 30.71
N ILE A 543 -18.76 30.89 30.06
CA ILE A 543 -18.36 32.13 30.74
C ILE A 543 -19.49 32.61 31.68
N LEU A 544 -20.72 32.70 31.17
CA LEU A 544 -21.87 33.15 31.94
C LEU A 544 -22.20 32.20 33.09
N ASN A 545 -22.06 30.88 32.89
CA ASN A 545 -22.22 29.89 33.95
C ASN A 545 -21.13 30.02 35.04
N LYS A 546 -19.92 30.46 34.70
CA LYS A 546 -18.85 30.73 35.68
C LYS A 546 -19.17 31.98 36.50
N GLU A 547 -19.68 33.03 35.87
CA GLU A 547 -20.14 34.24 36.58
C GLU A 547 -21.37 33.97 37.43
N TYR A 548 -22.33 33.18 36.93
CA TYR A 548 -23.52 32.81 37.68
C TYR A 548 -23.17 32.00 38.95
N ARG A 549 -22.16 31.12 38.89
CA ARG A 549 -21.63 30.40 40.06
C ARG A 549 -21.08 31.34 41.14
N GLN A 550 -20.72 32.58 40.81
CA GLN A 550 -20.33 33.60 41.78
C GLN A 550 -21.53 34.33 42.42
N GLY A 551 -22.76 34.02 42.00
CA GLY A 551 -23.99 34.32 42.73
C GLY A 551 -24.80 35.54 42.29
N SER A 552 -24.44 36.23 41.19
CA SER A 552 -25.12 37.46 40.75
C SER A 552 -25.65 37.39 39.32
N VAL A 553 -26.99 37.41 39.15
CA VAL A 553 -27.65 37.50 37.83
C VAL A 553 -27.37 38.84 37.14
N TYR A 554 -27.22 39.92 37.91
CA TYR A 554 -26.83 41.22 37.38
C TYR A 554 -25.43 41.18 36.77
N ALA A 555 -24.49 40.48 37.42
CA ALA A 555 -23.14 40.28 36.87
C ALA A 555 -23.18 39.47 35.57
N VAL A 556 -24.08 38.49 35.45
CA VAL A 556 -24.29 37.74 34.19
C VAL A 556 -24.79 38.65 33.06
N GLN A 557 -25.76 39.54 33.34
CA GLN A 557 -26.28 40.49 32.35
C GLN A 557 -25.21 41.51 31.92
N GLN A 558 -24.49 42.08 32.89
CA GLN A 558 -23.37 42.99 32.63
C GLN A 558 -22.30 42.28 31.80
N ARG A 559 -21.97 41.03 32.15
CA ARG A 559 -20.97 40.25 31.42
C ARG A 559 -21.39 39.96 29.98
N LEU A 560 -22.65 39.59 29.76
CA LEU A 560 -23.17 39.38 28.41
C LEU A 560 -23.17 40.68 27.59
N ALA A 561 -23.39 41.84 28.21
CA ALA A 561 -23.30 43.13 27.54
C ALA A 561 -21.87 43.47 27.09
N GLU A 562 -20.87 43.21 27.94
CA GLU A 562 -19.45 43.43 27.66
C GLU A 562 -18.87 42.50 26.58
N ILE A 563 -19.39 41.26 26.48
CA ILE A 563 -18.87 40.28 25.52
C ILE A 563 -19.14 40.73 24.07
N PRO A 564 -18.13 40.76 23.19
CA PRO A 564 -18.33 41.10 21.77
C PRO A 564 -19.15 40.04 21.04
N SER A 565 -19.90 40.46 20.01
CA SER A 565 -20.70 39.56 19.15
C SER A 565 -19.87 38.79 18.12
N GLY A 566 -18.67 39.26 17.79
CA GLY A 566 -17.73 38.56 16.90
C GLY A 566 -16.98 37.43 17.62
N LEU A 567 -16.84 36.27 16.98
CA LEU A 567 -16.07 35.15 17.54
C LEU A 567 -14.57 35.47 17.66
N SER A 568 -14.01 36.16 16.68
CA SER A 568 -12.61 36.59 16.67
C SER A 568 -12.32 37.58 17.79
N ASP A 569 -13.18 38.57 17.98
CA ASP A 569 -13.09 39.53 19.09
C ASP A 569 -13.28 38.84 20.46
N LEU A 570 -14.15 37.82 20.55
CA LEU A 570 -14.29 37.03 21.76
C LEU A 570 -13.00 36.28 22.11
N PHE A 571 -12.30 35.71 21.12
CA PHE A 571 -10.98 35.09 21.36
C PHE A 571 -9.93 36.12 21.80
N LYS A 572 -9.90 37.32 21.20
CA LYS A 572 -9.03 38.44 21.63
C LYS A 572 -9.26 38.77 23.10
N ASP A 573 -10.53 38.98 23.47
CA ASP A 573 -10.93 39.28 24.84
C ASP A 573 -10.54 38.16 25.81
N LEU A 574 -10.75 36.89 25.44
CA LEU A 574 -10.38 35.75 26.27
C LEU A 574 -8.88 35.66 26.51
N LEU A 575 -8.07 35.90 25.48
CA LEU A 575 -6.61 35.78 25.55
C LEU A 575 -5.93 36.95 26.26
N ARG A 576 -6.47 38.17 26.14
CA ARG A 576 -5.95 39.39 26.78
C ARG A 576 -6.36 39.57 28.24
N ARG A 577 -7.38 38.84 28.71
CA ARG A 577 -7.86 38.94 30.11
C ARG A 577 -6.85 38.45 31.15
N ASP A 578 -5.96 37.54 30.78
CA ASP A 578 -4.90 37.03 31.63
C ASP A 578 -3.57 37.17 30.90
N CYS A 579 -2.73 38.14 31.25
CA CYS A 579 -1.43 38.34 30.60
C CYS A 579 -0.30 37.50 31.23
N ALA A 580 -0.60 36.60 32.17
CA ALA A 580 0.42 35.72 32.73
C ALA A 580 0.91 34.70 31.68
N ARG A 581 2.22 34.42 31.68
CA ARG A 581 2.86 33.38 30.86
C ARG A 581 2.52 33.47 29.36
N MET A 582 2.61 34.68 28.81
CA MET A 582 2.33 34.89 27.37
C MET A 582 3.36 34.22 26.46
N GLY A 583 4.59 34.00 26.94
CA GLY A 583 5.58 33.17 26.24
C GLY A 583 5.12 31.73 26.08
N ASP A 584 4.58 31.10 27.13
CA ASP A 584 4.00 29.75 27.07
C ASP A 584 2.86 29.67 26.06
N LEU A 585 1.97 30.68 26.03
CA LEU A 585 0.91 30.71 25.03
C LEU A 585 1.48 30.83 23.63
N LEU A 586 2.42 31.75 23.39
CA LEU A 586 3.00 31.94 22.06
C LEU A 586 3.62 30.63 21.54
N LEU A 587 4.48 29.99 22.34
CA LEU A 587 5.13 28.74 21.94
C LEU A 587 4.11 27.59 21.75
N CYS A 588 3.08 27.52 22.60
CA CYS A 588 1.98 26.58 22.44
C CYS A 588 1.28 26.76 21.08
N LEU A 589 0.93 28.00 20.73
CA LEU A 589 0.29 28.32 19.46
C LEU A 589 1.23 28.02 18.28
N GLN A 590 2.52 28.33 18.39
CA GLN A 590 3.51 28.02 17.34
C GLN A 590 3.61 26.51 17.06
N TRP A 591 3.67 25.68 18.10
CA TRP A 591 3.69 24.22 17.94
C TRP A 591 2.41 23.69 17.29
N ILE A 592 1.23 24.19 17.68
CA ILE A 592 -0.03 23.73 17.09
C ILE A 592 -0.18 24.22 15.63
N LEU A 593 0.35 25.41 15.31
CA LEU A 593 0.18 26.03 14.00
C LEU A 593 1.17 25.55 12.93
N PHE A 594 2.45 25.37 13.32
CA PHE A 594 3.59 25.23 12.40
C PHE A 594 4.37 23.92 12.55
N ALA A 595 4.02 23.04 13.49
CA ALA A 595 4.58 21.69 13.48
C ALA A 595 4.25 20.97 12.16
N ARG A 596 5.19 20.15 11.65
CA ARG A 596 5.02 19.36 10.43
C ARG A 596 3.80 18.43 10.53
N ARG A 597 3.59 17.87 11.73
CA ARG A 597 2.42 17.06 12.11
C ARG A 597 2.02 17.39 13.55
N PRO A 598 0.79 17.07 13.97
CA PRO A 598 0.39 17.20 15.37
C PRO A 598 1.30 16.38 16.29
N LEU A 599 1.70 16.99 17.40
CA LEU A 599 2.48 16.34 18.44
C LEU A 599 1.58 15.52 19.36
N THR A 600 2.06 14.37 19.83
CA THR A 600 1.41 13.64 20.93
C THR A 600 1.46 14.46 22.22
N ARG A 601 0.66 14.09 23.23
CA ARG A 601 0.70 14.73 24.55
C ARG A 601 2.13 14.81 25.11
N GLU A 602 2.86 13.70 25.07
CA GLU A 602 4.22 13.60 25.60
C GLU A 602 5.20 14.42 24.74
N GLU A 603 5.14 14.29 23.42
CA GLU A 603 5.96 15.08 22.49
C GLU A 603 5.74 16.58 22.73
N PHE A 604 4.49 17.02 22.82
CA PHE A 604 4.13 18.42 23.02
C PHE A 604 4.68 18.98 24.33
N TYR A 605 4.53 18.25 25.43
CA TYR A 605 5.04 18.69 26.74
C TYR A 605 6.55 18.90 26.69
N PHE A 606 7.31 17.93 26.18
CA PHE A 606 8.77 18.03 26.10
C PHE A 606 9.25 19.05 25.05
N ALA A 607 8.49 19.25 23.97
CA ALA A 607 8.75 20.29 22.98
C ALA A 607 8.57 21.70 23.57
N MET A 608 7.56 21.89 24.43
CA MET A 608 7.36 23.13 25.16
C MET A 608 8.51 23.37 26.14
N MET A 609 8.89 22.38 26.94
CA MET A 609 10.01 22.52 27.87
C MET A 609 11.31 22.89 27.15
N ALA A 610 11.58 22.31 25.97
CA ALA A 610 12.79 22.65 25.21
C ALA A 610 12.86 24.10 24.68
N GLY A 611 11.74 24.82 24.66
CA GLY A 611 11.65 26.19 24.14
C GLY A 611 11.38 27.27 25.18
N LEU A 612 10.96 26.91 26.39
CA LEU A 612 10.64 27.84 27.46
C LEU A 612 11.88 28.19 28.29
N ASP A 613 11.95 29.44 28.75
CA ASP A 613 12.97 29.86 29.71
C ASP A 613 12.60 29.34 31.11
N HIS A 614 13.49 28.55 31.70
CA HIS A 614 13.26 27.89 32.98
C HIS A 614 13.61 28.76 34.19
N GLY A 615 14.09 30.00 33.99
CA GLY A 615 14.24 30.98 35.08
C GLY A 615 15.23 30.60 36.19
N VAL A 616 16.10 29.61 35.95
CA VAL A 616 17.22 29.28 36.84
C VAL A 616 18.47 29.94 36.28
N ASP A 617 19.32 30.47 37.18
CA ASP A 617 20.60 31.14 36.94
C ASP A 617 21.16 30.92 35.53
N HIS A 618 21.33 32.00 34.75
CA HIS A 618 21.73 32.02 33.33
C HIS A 618 23.11 31.37 33.02
N SER A 619 23.69 30.68 34.00
CA SER A 619 24.94 29.93 33.96
C SER A 619 24.77 28.43 33.63
N THR A 620 23.54 27.88 33.66
CA THR A 620 23.28 26.46 33.37
C THR A 620 22.26 26.25 32.26
N GLU A 621 22.73 25.83 31.08
CA GLU A 621 21.92 25.51 29.92
C GLU A 621 20.97 24.33 30.23
N TRP A 622 19.69 24.43 29.85
CA TRP A 622 18.73 23.34 30.08
C TRP A 622 19.06 22.16 29.17
N VAL A 623 19.14 20.96 29.75
CA VAL A 623 19.44 19.72 29.02
C VAL A 623 18.30 18.71 29.23
N PRO A 624 17.81 18.06 28.17
CA PRO A 624 16.79 17.02 28.29
C PRO A 624 17.26 15.85 29.16
N LYS A 625 16.45 15.49 30.15
CA LYS A 625 16.64 14.31 31.00
C LYS A 625 15.68 13.19 30.59
N PRO A 626 16.02 11.92 30.88
CA PRO A 626 15.08 10.81 30.70
C PRO A 626 13.77 11.07 31.46
N TRP A 627 12.64 10.89 30.80
CA TRP A 627 11.32 11.01 31.41
C TRP A 627 11.09 9.94 32.47
N ASP A 628 10.72 10.39 33.67
CA ASP A 628 10.20 9.56 34.75
C ASP A 628 8.67 9.76 34.89
N PRO A 629 7.84 8.74 34.59
CA PRO A 629 6.39 8.81 34.76
C PRO A 629 5.92 8.99 36.21
N GLU A 630 6.77 8.71 37.21
CA GLU A 630 6.45 8.93 38.62
C GLU A 630 6.58 10.41 39.02
N GLU A 631 7.49 11.15 38.37
CA GLU A 631 7.68 12.59 38.60
C GLU A 631 6.71 13.44 37.78
N ILE A 632 6.50 13.08 36.50
CA ILE A 632 5.64 13.83 35.58
C ILE A 632 4.60 12.88 35.00
N THR A 633 3.38 13.00 35.48
CA THR A 633 2.30 12.10 35.09
C THR A 633 1.62 12.55 33.79
N ALA A 634 0.92 11.59 33.17
CA ALA A 634 0.02 11.80 32.05
C ALA A 634 -1.05 12.89 32.30
N GLU A 635 -1.48 13.07 33.54
CA GLU A 635 -2.46 14.09 33.92
C GLU A 635 -1.83 15.47 34.06
N ASP A 636 -0.60 15.56 34.57
CA ASP A 636 0.15 16.82 34.64
C ASP A 636 0.36 17.39 33.23
N MET A 637 0.73 16.55 32.27
CA MET A 637 0.85 16.96 30.87
C MET A 637 -0.49 17.41 30.28
N ARG A 638 -1.61 16.77 30.63
CA ARG A 638 -2.96 17.19 30.19
C ARG A 638 -3.33 18.56 30.75
N LEU A 639 -3.06 18.80 32.03
CA LEU A 639 -3.27 20.09 32.68
C LEU A 639 -2.34 21.16 32.10
N PHE A 640 -1.11 20.79 31.73
CA PHE A 640 -0.17 21.67 31.06
C PHE A 640 -0.66 22.12 29.69
N VAL A 641 -1.21 21.22 28.86
CA VAL A 641 -1.83 21.58 27.57
C VAL A 641 -2.96 22.59 27.77
N LEU A 642 -3.84 22.37 28.74
CA LEU A 642 -4.95 23.29 29.02
C LEU A 642 -4.48 24.65 29.54
N SER A 643 -3.48 24.68 30.42
CA SER A 643 -2.99 25.92 31.03
C SER A 643 -2.11 26.74 30.08
N SER A 644 -1.23 26.10 29.30
CA SER A 644 -0.38 26.78 28.30
C SER A 644 -1.19 27.34 27.13
N SER A 645 -2.26 26.65 26.70
CA SER A 645 -3.15 27.12 25.63
C SER A 645 -4.27 28.05 26.11
N LYS A 646 -4.38 28.29 27.43
CA LYS A 646 -5.52 28.98 28.06
C LYS A 646 -6.89 28.41 27.68
N GLY A 647 -6.95 27.09 27.48
CA GLY A 647 -8.16 26.37 27.09
C GLY A 647 -8.50 26.41 25.60
N LEU A 648 -7.62 26.96 24.76
CA LEU A 648 -7.80 26.94 23.29
C LEU A 648 -7.35 25.63 22.65
N ALA A 649 -6.61 24.78 23.37
CA ALA A 649 -6.17 23.48 22.90
C ALA A 649 -6.74 22.34 23.76
N GLU A 650 -6.92 21.18 23.12
CA GLU A 650 -7.38 19.94 23.73
C GLU A 650 -6.62 18.74 23.17
N LEU A 651 -6.80 17.58 23.82
CA LEU A 651 -6.29 16.30 23.34
C LEU A 651 -7.32 15.60 22.45
N THR A 652 -6.87 15.00 21.35
CA THR A 652 -7.73 14.16 20.50
C THR A 652 -8.23 12.92 21.23
N ARG A 653 -9.37 12.38 20.79
CA ARG A 653 -10.03 11.20 21.41
C ARG A 653 -9.42 9.85 21.04
N SER A 654 -8.23 9.84 20.45
CA SER A 654 -7.54 8.61 20.05
C SER A 654 -7.24 7.73 21.27
N LYS A 655 -7.57 6.44 21.17
CA LYS A 655 -7.29 5.46 22.25
C LYS A 655 -5.83 5.05 22.33
N THR A 656 -5.05 5.26 21.27
CA THR A 656 -3.67 4.73 21.14
C THR A 656 -2.60 5.81 21.29
N ALA A 657 -2.84 7.01 20.77
CA ALA A 657 -1.91 8.14 20.87
C ALA A 657 -2.67 9.47 20.72
N PRO A 658 -3.09 10.12 21.82
CA PRO A 658 -3.76 11.41 21.76
C PRO A 658 -2.77 12.52 21.38
N THR A 659 -3.16 13.36 20.44
CA THR A 659 -2.41 14.50 19.93
C THR A 659 -3.02 15.82 20.37
N VAL A 660 -2.20 16.87 20.44
CA VAL A 660 -2.65 18.22 20.82
C VAL A 660 -3.20 18.94 19.60
N GLN A 661 -4.37 19.57 19.76
CA GLN A 661 -5.02 20.34 18.70
C GLN A 661 -5.82 21.52 19.26
N PHE A 662 -6.21 22.49 18.43
CA PHE A 662 -7.19 23.49 18.85
C PHE A 662 -8.56 22.88 19.14
N ILE A 663 -9.30 23.46 20.09
CA ILE A 663 -10.70 23.08 20.38
C ILE A 663 -11.62 23.25 19.16
N HIS A 664 -11.28 24.17 18.24
CA HIS A 664 -12.04 24.42 17.02
C HIS A 664 -11.18 25.11 15.97
N GLU A 665 -11.53 24.95 14.69
CA GLU A 665 -10.76 25.54 13.58
C GLU A 665 -10.80 27.06 13.57
N SER A 666 -11.92 27.64 14.02
CA SER A 666 -12.07 29.09 14.15
C SER A 666 -11.01 29.75 15.03
N VAL A 667 -10.33 29.00 15.91
CA VAL A 667 -9.17 29.50 16.66
C VAL A 667 -8.00 29.76 15.70
N ARG A 668 -7.71 28.84 14.78
CA ARG A 668 -6.66 29.00 13.77
C ARG A 668 -6.96 30.17 12.84
N ASP A 669 -8.21 30.30 12.39
CA ASP A 669 -8.62 31.44 11.54
C ASP A 669 -8.45 32.77 12.25
N PHE A 670 -8.89 32.84 13.51
CA PHE A 670 -8.68 34.03 14.32
C PHE A 670 -7.19 34.41 14.37
N LEU A 671 -6.31 33.43 14.60
CA LEU A 671 -4.87 33.65 14.72
C LEU A 671 -4.20 34.03 13.39
N LEU A 672 -4.58 33.41 12.27
CA LEU A 672 -3.88 33.55 10.99
C LEU A 672 -4.58 34.45 9.95
N LYS A 673 -5.92 34.51 9.94
CA LYS A 673 -6.72 35.22 8.92
C LYS A 673 -7.29 36.55 9.43
N ASP A 674 -7.65 36.64 10.71
CA ASP A 674 -8.27 37.83 11.30
C ASP A 674 -7.26 38.71 12.07
N ASP A 675 -5.98 38.65 11.69
CA ASP A 675 -4.84 39.37 12.30
C ASP A 675 -4.71 39.16 13.82
N GLY A 676 -5.27 38.09 14.38
CA GLY A 676 -5.29 37.85 15.82
C GLY A 676 -3.90 37.72 16.43
N LEU A 677 -2.94 37.12 15.71
CA LEU A 677 -1.55 37.05 16.16
C LEU A 677 -0.83 38.40 16.08
N HIS A 678 -1.07 39.19 15.04
CA HIS A 678 -0.52 40.55 14.94
C HIS A 678 -1.04 41.41 16.09
N ASP A 679 -2.33 41.33 16.40
CA ASP A 679 -2.93 42.07 17.50
C ASP A 679 -2.40 41.66 18.89
N LEU A 680 -2.06 40.39 19.08
CA LEU A 680 -1.53 39.88 20.35
C LEU A 680 0.00 40.09 20.48
N TRP A 681 0.72 39.99 19.37
CA TRP A 681 2.18 40.16 19.27
C TRP A 681 2.54 40.98 18.01
N PRO A 682 2.42 42.33 18.07
CA PRO A 682 2.74 43.20 16.93
C PRO A 682 4.19 43.10 16.46
N GLU A 683 5.09 42.63 17.33
CA GLU A 683 6.51 42.44 17.06
C GLU A 683 6.80 41.32 16.05
N LEU A 684 5.83 40.43 15.79
CA LEU A 684 5.98 39.28 14.88
C LEU A 684 5.45 39.57 13.45
N ASP A 685 5.14 40.83 13.14
CA ASP A 685 4.46 41.23 11.90
C ASP A 685 5.24 40.84 10.63
N GLY A 686 4.52 40.29 9.65
CA GLY A 686 5.08 39.85 8.36
C GLY A 686 6.09 38.69 8.39
N GLN A 687 6.54 38.24 9.57
CA GLN A 687 7.57 37.20 9.73
C GLN A 687 7.14 36.02 10.62
N LEU A 688 5.88 35.98 11.07
CA LEU A 688 5.37 34.98 12.01
C LEU A 688 5.74 33.54 11.63
N ALA A 689 5.50 33.12 10.38
CA ALA A 689 5.80 31.74 9.97
C ALA A 689 7.30 31.46 10.07
N THR A 690 8.13 32.39 9.60
CA THR A 690 9.59 32.30 9.63
C THR A 690 10.13 32.29 11.06
N SER A 691 9.72 33.23 11.90
CA SER A 691 10.14 33.31 13.31
C SER A 691 9.64 32.14 14.14
N SER A 692 8.45 31.61 13.82
CA SER A 692 7.92 30.40 14.45
C SER A 692 8.75 29.18 14.05
N HIS A 693 9.03 28.97 12.77
CA HIS A 693 9.88 27.86 12.34
C HIS A 693 11.31 27.97 12.89
N GLU A 694 11.86 29.18 13.01
CA GLU A 694 13.14 29.41 13.68
C GLU A 694 13.06 28.99 15.16
N LYS A 695 11.98 29.35 15.86
CA LYS A 695 11.78 28.95 17.25
C LYS A 695 11.58 27.43 17.41
N LEU A 696 10.81 26.81 16.54
CA LEU A 696 10.58 25.35 16.56
C LEU A 696 11.90 24.60 16.28
N LYS A 697 12.72 25.10 15.35
CA LYS A 697 14.07 24.57 15.09
C LYS A 697 14.94 24.66 16.35
N GLU A 698 14.98 25.81 17.04
CA GLU A 698 15.72 25.94 18.32
C GLU A 698 15.28 24.89 19.33
N CYS A 699 13.97 24.69 19.52
CA CYS A 699 13.45 23.69 20.44
C CYS A 699 13.91 22.27 20.06
N CYS A 700 13.88 21.93 18.76
CA CYS A 700 14.39 20.65 18.27
C CYS A 700 15.90 20.52 18.52
N SER A 701 16.70 21.56 18.25
CA SER A 701 18.14 21.57 18.50
C SER A 701 18.47 21.40 19.98
N ASN A 702 17.78 22.12 20.86
CA ASN A 702 17.92 21.99 22.31
C ASN A 702 17.61 20.56 22.77
N TYR A 703 16.57 19.94 22.20
CA TYR A 703 16.22 18.56 22.55
C TYR A 703 17.21 17.51 22.00
N LEU A 704 17.82 17.77 20.84
CA LEU A 704 18.89 16.92 20.28
C LEU A 704 20.17 16.95 21.13
N ALA A 705 20.33 17.93 22.03
CA ALA A 705 21.41 17.97 23.00
C ALA A 705 21.30 16.88 24.09
N ALA A 706 20.19 16.12 24.16
CA ALA A 706 20.00 15.02 25.10
C ALA A 706 21.20 14.07 25.22
N ASP A 707 21.52 13.66 26.45
CA ASP A 707 22.53 12.66 26.73
C ASP A 707 21.92 11.26 26.71
N LEU A 708 22.33 10.46 25.72
CA LEU A 708 21.85 9.11 25.50
C LEU A 708 22.76 8.04 26.12
N SER A 709 23.85 8.42 26.80
CA SER A 709 24.85 7.49 27.36
C SER A 709 24.26 6.45 28.32
N ASN A 710 23.21 6.82 29.05
CA ASN A 710 22.47 5.91 29.95
C ASN A 710 21.56 4.91 29.22
N CYS A 711 21.42 5.02 27.90
CA CYS A 711 20.56 4.17 27.08
C CYS A 711 21.38 3.40 26.04
N VAL A 712 22.39 4.03 25.45
CA VAL A 712 23.27 3.45 24.44
C VAL A 712 24.67 3.99 24.62
N ASP A 713 25.66 3.11 24.52
CA ASP A 713 27.06 3.51 24.39
C ASP A 713 27.29 4.05 22.96
N PRO A 714 27.59 5.36 22.79
CA PRO A 714 27.84 5.93 21.46
C PRO A 714 29.03 5.29 20.73
N ALA A 715 29.92 4.60 21.45
CA ALA A 715 31.06 3.88 20.88
C ALA A 715 30.70 2.50 20.29
N GLN A 716 29.49 1.99 20.54
CA GLN A 716 29.03 0.71 20.00
C GLN A 716 28.24 0.89 18.69
N GLU A 717 28.47 -0.02 17.73
CA GLU A 717 27.68 -0.07 16.50
C GLU A 717 26.20 -0.37 16.80
N LEU A 718 25.29 0.33 16.11
CA LEU A 718 23.87 0.10 16.28
C LEU A 718 23.48 -1.31 15.79
N PRO A 719 22.60 -2.03 16.51
CA PRO A 719 22.10 -3.31 16.06
C PRO A 719 21.40 -3.18 14.71
N LYS A 720 21.38 -4.27 13.94
CA LYS A 720 20.70 -4.35 12.62
C LYS A 720 19.29 -3.76 12.73
N ALA A 721 18.93 -2.77 11.91
CA ALA A 721 17.71 -1.96 12.03
C ALA A 721 16.40 -2.76 12.17
N SER A 722 16.35 -3.93 11.52
CA SER A 722 15.23 -4.87 11.50
C SER A 722 15.25 -5.88 12.67
N SER A 723 16.24 -5.85 13.56
CA SER A 723 16.34 -6.77 14.69
C SER A 723 15.39 -6.41 15.83
N ALA A 724 15.05 -7.39 16.66
CA ALA A 724 14.27 -7.16 17.88
C ALA A 724 15.00 -6.22 18.84
N GLU A 725 16.33 -6.32 18.95
CA GLU A 725 17.18 -5.43 19.76
C GLU A 725 17.05 -3.97 19.32
N ALA A 726 17.12 -3.68 18.01
CA ALA A 726 16.93 -2.33 17.49
C ALA A 726 15.51 -1.80 17.76
N LYS A 727 14.49 -2.67 17.69
CA LYS A 727 13.10 -2.31 18.02
C LYS A 727 12.95 -1.97 19.51
N THR A 728 13.48 -2.80 20.40
CA THR A 728 13.47 -2.55 21.85
C THR A 728 14.21 -1.26 22.17
N LEU A 729 15.35 -1.02 21.52
CA LEU A 729 16.12 0.20 21.71
C LEU A 729 15.33 1.45 21.30
N ARG A 730 14.70 1.43 20.11
CA ARG A 730 13.81 2.51 19.65
C ARG A 730 12.69 2.77 20.63
N GLN A 731 12.06 1.72 21.15
CA GLN A 731 10.95 1.83 22.11
C GLN A 731 11.43 2.42 23.44
N GLN A 732 12.57 1.97 23.95
CA GLN A 732 13.16 2.48 25.19
C GLN A 732 13.53 3.97 25.08
N ILE A 733 14.18 4.37 23.98
CA ILE A 733 14.54 5.77 23.74
C ILE A 733 13.30 6.62 23.52
N SER A 734 12.32 6.16 22.73
CA SER A 734 11.06 6.90 22.53
C SER A 734 10.27 7.08 23.83
N PHE A 735 10.37 6.11 24.75
CA PHE A 735 9.76 6.24 26.06
C PHE A 735 10.51 7.24 26.94
N LYS A 736 11.84 7.14 27.03
CA LYS A 736 12.65 8.05 27.87
C LYS A 736 12.75 9.47 27.30
N PHE A 737 12.70 9.63 25.99
CA PHE A 737 12.84 10.91 25.30
C PHE A 737 11.74 11.07 24.23
N PRO A 738 10.48 11.34 24.64
CA PRO A 738 9.32 11.31 23.74
C PRO A 738 9.44 12.23 22.52
N PHE A 739 10.06 13.39 22.67
CA PHE A 739 10.18 14.37 21.59
C PHE A 739 11.37 14.13 20.64
N LEU A 740 12.27 13.20 20.97
CA LEU A 740 13.55 13.05 20.25
C LEU A 740 13.36 12.64 18.80
N LYS A 741 12.41 11.75 18.52
CA LYS A 741 12.11 11.29 17.16
C LYS A 741 11.63 12.43 16.27
N TYR A 742 10.72 13.26 16.78
CA TYR A 742 10.23 14.42 16.04
C TYR A 742 11.36 15.42 15.85
N ALA A 743 12.11 15.74 16.91
CA ALA A 743 13.22 16.67 16.86
C ALA A 743 14.29 16.27 15.83
N SER A 744 14.70 15.00 15.79
CA SER A 744 15.69 14.54 14.81
C SER A 744 15.14 14.56 13.38
N SER A 745 13.88 14.20 13.17
CA SER A 745 13.30 14.12 11.82
C SER A 745 12.98 15.50 11.23
N GLU A 746 12.53 16.44 12.04
CA GLU A 746 11.92 17.70 11.57
C GLU A 746 12.77 18.96 11.79
N VAL A 747 13.91 18.88 12.50
CA VAL A 747 14.79 20.04 12.72
C VAL A 747 15.25 20.68 11.41
N LEU A 748 15.61 19.87 10.41
CA LEU A 748 16.05 20.37 9.10
C LEU A 748 14.88 20.94 8.29
N HIS A 749 13.67 20.39 8.44
CA HIS A 749 12.47 20.96 7.84
C HIS A 749 12.17 22.36 8.40
N HIS A 750 12.17 22.50 9.72
CA HIS A 750 11.94 23.79 10.37
C HIS A 750 13.05 24.81 10.02
N ALA A 751 14.31 24.40 9.94
CA ALA A 751 15.38 25.25 9.44
C ALA A 751 15.17 25.68 7.97
N ASN A 752 14.70 24.78 7.09
CA ASN A 752 14.43 25.09 5.69
C ASN A 752 13.26 26.06 5.50
N GLU A 753 12.24 26.01 6.35
CA GLU A 753 11.15 26.98 6.34
C GLU A 753 11.54 28.32 7.00
N ALA A 754 12.39 28.30 8.02
CA ALA A 754 12.98 29.52 8.59
C ALA A 754 13.93 30.24 7.60
N ALA A 755 14.53 29.51 6.66
CA ALA A 755 15.43 30.06 5.64
C ALA A 755 14.76 31.08 4.69
N TYR A 756 13.43 31.24 4.71
CA TYR A 756 12.74 32.31 3.97
C TYR A 756 13.11 33.73 4.41
N GLY A 757 13.50 33.91 5.67
CA GLY A 757 13.84 35.23 6.21
C GLY A 757 14.99 35.24 7.20
N VAL A 758 15.48 34.07 7.65
CA VAL A 758 16.58 33.93 8.61
C VAL A 758 17.67 33.05 8.00
N GLY A 759 18.88 33.59 7.84
CA GLY A 759 20.05 32.84 7.36
C GLY A 759 20.39 31.66 8.26
N GLN A 760 20.59 30.47 7.66
CA GLN A 760 20.81 29.21 8.39
C GLN A 760 22.28 28.75 8.38
N GLU A 761 23.21 29.57 7.90
CA GLU A 761 24.63 29.21 7.75
C GLU A 761 25.28 28.88 9.09
N THR A 762 24.94 29.64 10.14
CA THR A 762 25.43 29.41 11.51
C THR A 762 24.91 28.09 12.07
N PHE A 763 23.62 27.79 11.82
CA PHE A 763 23.01 26.53 12.24
C PHE A 763 23.67 25.33 11.55
N LEU A 764 23.84 25.38 10.23
CA LEU A 764 24.49 24.29 9.47
C LEU A 764 25.95 24.06 9.90
N LYS A 765 26.67 25.11 10.32
CA LYS A 765 28.05 25.01 10.82
C LYS A 765 28.13 24.49 12.26
N ALA A 766 27.18 24.85 13.11
CA ALA A 766 27.15 24.46 14.52
C ALA A 766 26.51 23.08 14.75
N CYS A 767 25.75 22.56 13.78
CA CYS A 767 25.08 21.28 13.87
C CYS A 767 26.08 20.13 14.02
N ASP A 768 25.97 19.36 15.11
CA ASP A 768 26.68 18.09 15.28
C ASP A 768 26.04 17.02 14.37
N LEU A 769 26.50 17.00 13.12
CA LEU A 769 26.01 16.10 12.08
C LEU A 769 26.15 14.62 12.48
N GLN A 770 27.25 14.26 13.15
CA GLN A 770 27.50 12.87 13.53
C GLN A 770 26.52 12.41 14.61
N LYS A 771 26.27 13.25 15.61
CA LYS A 771 25.23 12.97 16.61
C LYS A 771 23.85 12.90 15.97
N TRP A 772 23.53 13.80 15.03
CA TRP A 772 22.26 13.77 14.32
C TRP A 772 22.08 12.47 13.51
N ILE A 773 23.07 12.07 12.70
CA ILE A 773 23.06 10.82 11.92
C ILE A 773 22.84 9.62 12.84
N TYR A 774 23.55 9.59 13.97
CA TYR A 774 23.41 8.51 14.95
C TYR A 774 21.97 8.42 15.47
N ILE A 775 21.36 9.54 15.89
CA ILE A 775 19.98 9.58 16.38
C ILE A 775 18.99 9.22 15.26
N ALA A 776 19.17 9.72 14.04
CA ALA A 776 18.32 9.38 12.90
C ALA A 776 18.37 7.86 12.61
N ASN A 777 19.57 7.27 12.64
CA ASN A 777 19.77 5.83 12.42
C ASN A 777 19.15 4.93 13.48
N ILE A 778 19.02 5.41 14.73
CA ILE A 778 18.28 4.70 15.79
C ILE A 778 16.84 4.47 15.32
N TYR A 779 16.19 5.52 14.80
CA TYR A 779 14.78 5.48 14.39
C TYR A 779 14.54 4.85 13.03
N GLU A 780 15.55 4.76 12.16
CA GLU A 780 15.46 4.08 10.87
C GLU A 780 15.25 2.56 11.05
N VAL A 781 14.28 2.01 10.33
CA VAL A 781 13.85 0.61 10.42
C VAL A 781 14.46 -0.28 9.33
N HIS A 782 14.96 0.32 8.24
CA HIS A 782 15.60 -0.35 7.13
C HIS A 782 17.11 -0.09 7.11
N ASN A 783 17.93 -1.14 7.17
CA ASN A 783 19.40 -0.98 7.20
C ASN A 783 19.97 -0.26 5.99
N ASN A 784 19.41 -0.53 4.79
CA ASN A 784 19.83 0.14 3.56
C ASN A 784 19.44 1.62 3.52
N ARG A 785 18.64 2.09 4.48
CA ARG A 785 18.26 3.49 4.61
C ARG A 785 19.09 4.28 5.62
N ARG A 786 19.86 3.60 6.48
CA ARG A 786 20.76 4.25 7.44
C ARG A 786 21.92 4.95 6.72
N HIS A 787 22.27 6.13 7.20
CA HIS A 787 23.43 6.89 6.75
C HIS A 787 24.68 6.44 7.48
N THR A 788 25.83 6.52 6.83
CA THR A 788 27.12 6.28 7.47
C THR A 788 27.70 7.59 8.01
N PRO A 789 28.72 7.54 8.88
CA PRO A 789 29.47 8.72 9.31
C PRO A 789 30.06 9.54 8.16
N SER A 790 30.14 8.97 6.95
CA SER A 790 30.63 9.65 5.75
C SER A 790 29.61 10.60 5.10
N ALA A 791 28.32 10.50 5.45
CA ALA A 791 27.28 11.36 4.90
C ALA A 791 27.57 12.85 5.15
N THR A 792 27.38 13.68 4.12
CA THR A 792 27.54 15.14 4.21
C THR A 792 26.19 15.83 4.42
N VAL A 793 26.19 17.04 4.97
CA VAL A 793 24.98 17.87 5.11
C VAL A 793 24.27 18.00 3.77
N VAL A 794 25.01 18.34 2.70
CA VAL A 794 24.45 18.52 1.35
C VAL A 794 23.77 17.24 0.83
N TYR A 795 24.34 16.06 1.10
CA TYR A 795 23.72 14.78 0.73
C TYR A 795 22.36 14.59 1.40
N LEU A 796 22.28 14.82 2.70
CA LEU A 796 21.03 14.68 3.47
C LEU A 796 19.97 15.70 3.04
N LEU A 797 20.38 16.95 2.79
CA LEU A 797 19.47 18.00 2.31
C LEU A 797 18.92 17.66 0.91
N ALA A 798 19.76 17.10 0.04
CA ALA A 798 19.39 16.67 -1.29
C ALA A 798 18.40 15.49 -1.28
N GLU A 799 18.63 14.49 -0.43
CA GLU A 799 17.74 13.33 -0.26
C GLU A 799 16.35 13.72 0.31
N ASN A 800 16.25 14.84 1.04
CA ASN A 800 15.00 15.28 1.69
C ASN A 800 14.34 16.51 1.02
N ASN A 801 14.77 16.90 -0.18
CA ASN A 801 14.25 18.05 -0.94
C ASN A 801 14.36 19.41 -0.24
N LEU A 802 15.37 19.61 0.63
CA LEU A 802 15.55 20.82 1.44
C LEU A 802 16.30 21.92 0.68
N SER A 803 15.71 22.35 -0.42
CA SER A 803 16.29 23.25 -1.42
C SER A 803 16.88 24.58 -0.88
N ARG A 804 16.23 25.23 0.09
CA ARG A 804 16.72 26.51 0.65
C ARG A 804 17.94 26.30 1.55
N LEU A 805 17.98 25.18 2.28
CA LEU A 805 19.19 24.82 3.02
C LEU A 805 20.34 24.43 2.10
N ILE A 806 20.05 23.80 0.94
CA ILE A 806 21.09 23.55 -0.07
C ILE A 806 21.68 24.88 -0.56
N GLU A 807 20.84 25.88 -0.79
CA GLU A 807 21.29 27.22 -1.16
C GLU A 807 22.19 27.86 -0.09
N ALA A 808 21.82 27.74 1.19
CA ALA A 808 22.59 28.26 2.33
C ALA A 808 23.83 27.42 2.70
N SER A 809 23.98 26.22 2.12
CA SER A 809 25.07 25.29 2.42
C SER A 809 26.35 25.59 1.62
N ASN A 810 27.51 25.14 2.11
CA ASN A 810 28.75 25.25 1.35
C ASN A 810 28.71 24.31 0.13
N ARG A 811 28.93 24.87 -1.07
CA ARG A 811 28.85 24.16 -2.35
C ARG A 811 30.06 23.28 -2.66
N ASP A 812 31.11 23.32 -1.84
CA ASP A 812 32.37 22.60 -2.08
C ASP A 812 32.20 21.06 -2.10
N ASP A 813 31.22 20.51 -1.39
CA ASP A 813 30.99 19.05 -1.25
C ASP A 813 29.87 18.49 -2.17
N ILE A 814 29.26 19.29 -3.04
CA ILE A 814 28.14 18.85 -3.91
C ILE A 814 28.54 17.69 -4.83
N TRP A 815 29.81 17.65 -5.23
CA TRP A 815 30.36 16.67 -6.18
C TRP A 815 31.15 15.55 -5.50
N ARG A 816 31.24 15.56 -4.17
CA ARG A 816 32.01 14.56 -3.43
C ARG A 816 31.29 13.22 -3.49
N ARG A 817 32.00 12.19 -3.92
CA ARG A 817 31.51 10.81 -3.87
C ARG A 817 31.58 10.25 -2.45
N LEU A 818 30.46 9.73 -1.99
CA LEU A 818 30.25 9.11 -0.69
C LEU A 818 30.06 7.61 -0.92
N LEU A 819 31.16 6.86 -1.03
CA LEU A 819 31.15 5.45 -1.47
C LEU A 819 30.26 4.53 -0.62
N GLU A 820 30.09 4.87 0.65
CA GLU A 820 29.30 4.09 1.61
C GLU A 820 27.82 4.48 1.61
N GLU A 821 27.45 5.60 0.97
CA GLU A 821 26.08 6.09 0.91
C GLU A 821 25.30 5.49 -0.25
N ARG A 822 23.99 5.31 -0.03
CA ARG A 822 23.07 4.62 -0.95
C ARG A 822 23.14 5.15 -2.39
N TYR A 823 23.11 6.47 -2.54
CA TYR A 823 23.10 7.12 -3.86
C TYR A 823 24.49 7.64 -4.28
N GLN A 824 25.48 7.53 -3.40
CA GLN A 824 26.87 7.96 -3.56
C GLN A 824 27.12 9.45 -3.86
N PHE A 825 26.14 10.18 -4.39
CA PHE A 825 26.24 11.60 -4.70
C PHE A 825 24.96 12.32 -4.28
N PRO A 826 25.04 13.55 -3.72
CA PRO A 826 23.87 14.36 -3.39
C PRO A 826 22.90 14.53 -4.56
N ILE A 827 23.44 14.76 -5.76
CA ILE A 827 22.62 14.94 -6.95
C ILE A 827 21.87 13.67 -7.38
N ILE A 828 22.50 12.50 -7.21
CA ILE A 828 21.83 11.22 -7.47
C ILE A 828 20.76 10.97 -6.40
N ALA A 829 21.01 11.36 -5.15
CA ALA A 829 20.01 11.27 -4.08
C ALA A 829 18.77 12.12 -4.38
N ALA A 830 18.95 13.39 -4.77
CA ALA A 830 17.84 14.24 -5.19
C ALA A 830 17.12 13.68 -6.43
N PHE A 831 17.88 13.16 -7.40
CA PHE A 831 17.34 12.58 -8.62
C PHE A 831 16.51 11.31 -8.35
N ALA A 832 17.06 10.36 -7.61
CA ALA A 832 16.42 9.08 -7.31
C ALA A 832 15.11 9.25 -6.53
N ASN A 833 14.99 10.33 -5.74
CA ASN A 833 13.78 10.66 -4.99
C ASN A 833 12.85 11.65 -5.73
N GLY A 834 13.16 12.04 -6.98
CA GLY A 834 12.32 12.93 -7.79
C GLY A 834 12.27 14.39 -7.28
N HIS A 835 13.28 14.81 -6.53
CA HIS A 835 13.33 16.11 -5.84
C HIS A 835 13.79 17.23 -6.77
N ARG A 836 12.87 17.73 -7.60
CA ARG A 836 13.15 18.76 -8.62
C ARG A 836 13.73 20.05 -8.04
N ALA A 837 13.22 20.54 -6.90
CA ALA A 837 13.72 21.76 -6.29
C ALA A 837 15.16 21.57 -5.82
N ALA A 838 15.47 20.50 -5.08
CA ALA A 838 16.85 20.19 -4.71
C ALA A 838 17.78 20.06 -5.92
N LEU A 839 17.35 19.37 -6.99
CA LEU A 839 18.12 19.28 -8.24
C LEU A 839 18.45 20.65 -8.83
N GLN A 840 17.45 21.53 -8.92
CA GLN A 840 17.62 22.89 -9.45
C GLN A 840 18.69 23.67 -8.68
N PHE A 841 18.66 23.63 -7.35
CA PHE A 841 19.64 24.33 -6.51
C PHE A 841 21.03 23.68 -6.53
N LEU A 842 21.12 22.35 -6.59
CA LEU A 842 22.40 21.63 -6.69
C LEU A 842 23.11 21.88 -8.04
N LEU A 843 22.35 21.91 -9.13
CA LEU A 843 22.90 22.09 -10.47
C LEU A 843 23.21 23.56 -10.82
N GLY A 844 22.51 24.50 -10.18
CA GLY A 844 22.67 25.94 -10.40
C GLY A 844 22.38 26.36 -11.85
N ASP A 845 22.92 27.52 -12.24
CA ASP A 845 22.59 28.14 -13.55
C ASP A 845 23.23 27.48 -14.77
N GLY A 846 24.26 26.64 -14.59
CA GLY A 846 25.14 26.26 -15.70
C GLY A 846 25.38 24.77 -15.93
N GLY A 847 25.09 23.85 -15.00
CA GLY A 847 25.37 22.40 -15.16
C GLY A 847 26.84 22.01 -15.45
N ALA A 848 27.73 22.94 -15.79
CA ALA A 848 29.09 22.69 -16.25
C ALA A 848 30.00 22.19 -15.12
N ALA A 849 29.76 22.63 -13.89
CA ALA A 849 30.45 22.11 -12.70
C ALA A 849 30.08 20.63 -12.41
N PHE A 850 28.85 20.22 -12.74
CA PHE A 850 28.41 18.82 -12.68
C PHE A 850 29.15 17.96 -13.70
N ILE A 851 29.34 18.47 -14.94
CA ILE A 851 30.13 17.78 -15.99
C ILE A 851 31.57 17.58 -15.53
N ASP A 852 32.23 18.65 -15.06
CA ASP A 852 33.64 18.60 -14.67
C ASP A 852 33.89 17.69 -13.45
N GLY A 853 32.96 17.65 -12.49
CA GLY A 853 33.02 16.81 -11.30
C GLY A 853 32.85 15.31 -11.59
N ILE A 854 31.84 14.94 -12.39
CA ILE A 854 31.56 13.53 -12.72
C ILE A 854 32.60 12.93 -13.66
N VAL A 855 33.06 13.70 -14.65
CA VAL A 855 34.05 13.21 -15.64
C VAL A 855 35.40 12.87 -14.99
N LYS A 856 35.72 13.52 -13.85
CA LYS A 856 36.95 13.29 -13.09
C LYS A 856 36.85 12.14 -12.09
N ASP A 857 35.64 11.65 -11.73
CA ASP A 857 35.47 10.56 -10.77
C ASP A 857 35.59 9.18 -11.43
N PRO A 858 36.57 8.35 -11.02
CA PRO A 858 36.90 7.11 -11.71
C PRO A 858 35.87 5.97 -11.54
N GLY A 859 34.87 6.09 -10.67
CA GLY A 859 33.82 5.07 -10.59
C GLY A 859 32.42 5.57 -10.88
N PHE A 860 32.30 6.72 -11.54
CA PHE A 860 31.25 6.93 -12.54
C PHE A 860 31.60 6.27 -13.89
N GLY A 861 32.85 5.86 -14.10
CA GLY A 861 33.33 5.19 -15.31
C GLY A 861 34.79 5.56 -15.55
N ARG A 862 35.53 4.80 -16.36
CA ARG A 862 36.95 5.09 -16.60
C ARG A 862 37.08 6.45 -17.31
N PRO A 863 37.84 7.43 -16.75
CA PRO A 863 38.05 8.75 -17.37
C PRO A 863 38.65 8.65 -18.79
N SER A 864 39.34 7.56 -19.10
CA SER A 864 39.91 7.28 -20.43
C SER A 864 38.88 7.02 -21.53
N GLN A 865 37.59 6.89 -21.21
CA GLN A 865 36.48 6.72 -22.17
C GLN A 865 35.64 7.98 -22.40
N VAL A 866 35.81 9.01 -21.56
CA VAL A 866 35.16 10.32 -21.74
C VAL A 866 36.24 11.30 -22.19
N GLY A 867 36.49 11.33 -23.50
CA GLY A 867 37.30 12.40 -24.08
C GLY A 867 36.61 13.75 -23.83
N PRO A 868 37.35 14.87 -23.84
CA PRO A 868 36.84 16.23 -23.58
C PRO A 868 35.75 16.74 -24.54
N ASN A 869 35.27 15.88 -25.47
CA ASN A 869 34.26 16.17 -26.49
C ASN A 869 33.09 15.14 -26.51
N LYS A 870 32.95 14.25 -25.51
CA LYS A 870 31.84 13.26 -25.49
C LYS A 870 30.60 13.87 -24.82
N ASP A 871 29.45 13.80 -25.50
CA ASP A 871 28.17 14.37 -25.05
C ASP A 871 27.63 13.61 -23.83
N ILE A 872 27.28 14.31 -22.74
CA ILE A 872 26.78 13.70 -21.50
C ILE A 872 25.48 12.92 -21.72
N LEU A 873 24.64 13.39 -22.65
CA LEU A 873 23.39 12.74 -23.00
C LEU A 873 23.66 11.33 -23.54
N LEU A 874 24.61 11.20 -24.46
CA LEU A 874 25.04 9.90 -24.98
C LEU A 874 25.56 9.00 -23.87
N TRP A 875 26.39 9.54 -22.96
CA TRP A 875 26.95 8.74 -21.87
C TRP A 875 25.89 8.25 -20.87
N THR A 876 24.89 9.07 -20.52
CA THR A 876 23.80 8.66 -19.63
C THR A 876 22.89 7.59 -20.23
N ILE A 877 22.75 7.56 -21.56
CA ILE A 877 21.96 6.58 -22.31
C ILE A 877 22.79 5.30 -22.61
N GLU A 878 24.11 5.44 -22.80
CA GLU A 878 25.05 4.32 -22.92
C GLU A 878 25.14 3.51 -21.60
N GLY A 879 25.08 4.19 -20.45
CA GLY A 879 24.88 3.55 -19.16
C GLY A 879 23.41 3.20 -18.91
N ASP A 880 23.12 2.29 -17.98
CA ASP A 880 21.74 1.96 -17.56
C ASP A 880 21.08 3.09 -16.72
N ASN A 881 21.39 4.37 -17.02
CA ASN A 881 20.98 5.57 -16.28
C ASN A 881 20.01 6.44 -17.09
N GLN A 882 19.10 5.82 -17.84
CA GLN A 882 18.15 6.48 -18.74
C GLN A 882 17.29 7.54 -18.05
N SER A 883 16.90 7.30 -16.80
CA SER A 883 16.11 8.23 -16.01
C SER A 883 16.87 9.54 -15.74
N LEU A 884 18.19 9.47 -15.48
CA LEU A 884 19.04 10.65 -15.32
C LEU A 884 19.15 11.41 -16.65
N GLY A 885 19.30 10.68 -17.77
CA GLY A 885 19.25 11.25 -19.11
C GLY A 885 17.95 12.02 -19.36
N GLY A 886 16.80 11.43 -19.03
CA GLY A 886 15.48 12.09 -19.14
C GLY A 886 15.34 13.35 -18.28
N CYS A 887 15.84 13.36 -17.04
CA CYS A 887 15.82 14.57 -16.21
C CYS A 887 16.78 15.65 -16.70
N LEU A 888 17.98 15.29 -17.18
CA LEU A 888 18.89 16.26 -17.78
C LEU A 888 18.27 16.87 -19.04
N LEU A 889 17.59 16.07 -19.87
CA LEU A 889 16.84 16.56 -21.01
C LEU A 889 15.77 17.59 -20.57
N THR A 890 14.96 17.23 -19.57
CA THR A 890 13.87 18.08 -19.05
C THR A 890 14.36 19.38 -18.40
N LEU A 891 15.47 19.35 -17.67
CA LEU A 891 15.98 20.50 -16.92
C LEU A 891 16.78 21.48 -17.80
N TYR A 892 17.40 21.00 -18.88
CA TYR A 892 18.41 21.76 -19.63
C TYR A 892 18.25 21.77 -21.15
N ALA A 893 17.14 21.26 -21.68
CA ALA A 893 16.77 21.37 -23.09
C ALA A 893 16.92 22.78 -23.67
N ASP A 894 16.38 23.78 -22.97
CA ASP A 894 16.35 25.15 -23.47
C ASP A 894 17.69 25.89 -23.31
N ARG A 895 18.68 25.28 -22.62
CA ARG A 895 19.96 25.93 -22.29
C ARG A 895 21.13 25.51 -23.18
N GLY A 896 20.89 24.66 -24.19
CA GLY A 896 21.91 24.28 -25.19
C GLY A 896 23.13 23.53 -24.63
N ILE A 897 22.99 22.89 -23.47
CA ILE A 897 24.08 22.24 -22.73
C ILE A 897 24.53 20.93 -23.41
N TYR A 898 23.66 20.27 -24.18
CA TYR A 898 23.94 19.03 -24.90
C TYR A 898 23.62 19.16 -26.40
N ARG A 899 24.26 18.34 -27.24
CA ARG A 899 24.07 18.33 -28.71
C ARG A 899 23.22 17.12 -29.09
N ILE A 900 21.93 17.34 -29.31
CA ILE A 900 20.94 16.30 -29.62
C ILE A 900 21.32 15.42 -30.83
N GLY A 901 22.01 16.01 -31.82
CA GLY A 901 22.54 15.31 -33.00
C GLY A 901 23.95 14.73 -32.86
N SER A 902 24.54 14.71 -31.66
CA SER A 902 25.88 14.14 -31.46
C SER A 902 25.88 12.62 -31.63
N TRP A 903 27.05 12.06 -31.91
CA TRP A 903 27.24 10.62 -32.10
C TRP A 903 28.37 10.05 -31.27
N ASN A 904 28.21 8.81 -30.83
CA ASN A 904 29.25 8.07 -30.10
C ASN A 904 30.36 7.54 -31.04
N LEU A 905 31.32 6.78 -30.49
CA LEU A 905 32.43 6.18 -31.27
C LEU A 905 31.94 5.21 -32.36
N SER A 906 30.76 4.62 -32.17
CA SER A 906 30.07 3.75 -33.12
C SER A 906 29.18 4.50 -34.12
N LYS A 907 29.24 5.85 -34.12
CA LYS A 907 28.39 6.73 -34.93
C LYS A 907 26.89 6.56 -34.67
N GLN A 908 26.48 6.28 -33.43
CA GLN A 908 25.06 6.22 -33.04
C GLN A 908 24.67 7.53 -32.35
N THR A 909 23.47 8.04 -32.66
CA THR A 909 22.87 9.18 -31.96
C THR A 909 22.23 8.74 -30.64
N ALA A 910 21.94 9.71 -29.76
CA ALA A 910 21.22 9.46 -28.52
C ALA A 910 19.86 8.77 -28.75
N LEU A 911 19.17 9.15 -29.84
CA LEU A 911 17.90 8.55 -30.23
C LEU A 911 18.03 7.09 -30.64
N ILE A 912 19.06 6.72 -31.41
CA ILE A 912 19.31 5.33 -31.80
C ILE A 912 19.60 4.47 -30.57
N LEU A 913 20.43 4.95 -29.64
CA LEU A 913 20.76 4.22 -28.41
C LEU A 913 19.55 4.07 -27.48
N ALA A 914 18.77 5.15 -27.29
CA ALA A 914 17.54 5.09 -26.49
C ALA A 914 16.53 4.11 -27.10
N SER A 915 16.43 4.07 -28.44
CA SER A 915 15.55 3.15 -29.16
C SER A 915 16.02 1.69 -29.07
N GLU A 916 17.33 1.44 -29.15
CA GLU A 916 17.92 0.11 -28.93
C GLU A 916 17.62 -0.43 -27.52
N LYS A 917 17.57 0.47 -26.53
CA LYS A 917 17.38 0.14 -25.11
C LYS A 917 15.91 0.12 -24.66
N GLY A 918 14.96 0.51 -25.52
CA GLY A 918 13.53 0.55 -25.16
C GLY A 918 13.14 1.73 -24.26
N ALA A 919 13.92 2.81 -24.27
CA ALA A 919 13.77 3.94 -23.35
C ALA A 919 12.68 4.93 -23.82
N GLU A 920 11.41 4.51 -23.88
CA GLU A 920 10.28 5.26 -24.47
C GLU A 920 10.23 6.74 -24.07
N LYS A 921 10.27 7.06 -22.77
CA LYS A 921 10.22 8.44 -22.27
C LYS A 921 11.42 9.28 -22.76
N VAL A 922 12.60 8.68 -22.85
CA VAL A 922 13.79 9.34 -23.36
C VAL A 922 13.68 9.54 -24.87
N VAL A 923 13.14 8.57 -25.61
CA VAL A 923 12.84 8.68 -27.04
C VAL A 923 11.87 9.84 -27.30
N GLN A 924 10.74 9.90 -26.57
CA GLN A 924 9.79 11.01 -26.67
C GLN A 924 10.46 12.36 -26.41
N LEU A 925 11.19 12.48 -25.30
CA LEU A 925 11.88 13.72 -24.95
C LEU A 925 12.91 14.11 -26.01
N LEU A 926 13.67 13.18 -26.56
CA LEU A 926 14.65 13.48 -27.62
C LEU A 926 13.95 14.03 -28.87
N LEU A 927 12.81 13.45 -29.26
CA LEU A 927 12.02 13.88 -30.41
C LEU A 927 11.36 15.24 -30.19
N ASP A 928 10.80 15.49 -29.01
CA ASP A 928 10.21 16.79 -28.62
C ASP A 928 11.25 17.92 -28.73
N HIS A 929 12.53 17.60 -28.51
CA HIS A 929 13.63 18.55 -28.59
C HIS A 929 14.35 18.53 -29.95
N GLY A 930 13.75 17.91 -30.98
CA GLY A 930 14.22 18.01 -32.37
C GLY A 930 15.31 17.01 -32.77
N ALA A 931 15.39 15.85 -32.10
CA ALA A 931 16.18 14.74 -32.63
C ALA A 931 15.65 14.29 -34.00
N ASP A 932 16.55 14.00 -34.94
CA ASP A 932 16.19 13.47 -36.25
C ASP A 932 15.64 12.04 -36.12
N ILE A 933 14.32 11.90 -36.30
CA ILE A 933 13.59 10.63 -36.19
C ILE A 933 14.12 9.55 -37.16
N ASN A 934 14.73 9.97 -38.27
CA ASN A 934 15.26 9.10 -39.31
C ASN A 934 16.80 9.07 -39.33
N ALA A 935 17.45 9.44 -38.21
CA ALA A 935 18.91 9.43 -38.07
C ALA A 935 19.52 8.09 -38.49
N ARG A 936 20.68 8.13 -39.17
CA ARG A 936 21.33 6.93 -39.72
C ARG A 936 22.70 6.67 -39.08
N SER A 937 22.95 5.42 -38.70
CA SER A 937 24.21 4.91 -38.17
C SER A 937 24.76 3.78 -39.04
N ARG A 938 26.08 3.55 -39.01
CA ARG A 938 26.74 2.49 -39.78
C ARG A 938 26.60 1.09 -39.17
N SER A 939 26.24 0.98 -37.89
CA SER A 939 26.26 -0.32 -37.16
C SER A 939 24.88 -0.83 -36.79
N PHE A 940 23.91 0.06 -36.58
CA PHE A 940 22.55 -0.27 -36.10
C PHE A 940 21.43 0.39 -36.92
N GLY A 941 21.76 0.95 -38.09
CA GLY A 941 20.78 1.60 -38.95
C GLY A 941 20.14 2.85 -38.32
N ASN A 942 18.82 2.87 -38.23
CA ASN A 942 18.02 4.00 -37.75
C ASN A 942 17.25 3.65 -36.44
N PRO A 943 16.66 4.64 -35.73
CA PRO A 943 15.94 4.41 -34.48
C PRO A 943 14.88 3.31 -34.57
N LEU A 944 14.08 3.31 -35.65
CA LEU A 944 13.02 2.34 -35.88
C LEU A 944 13.57 0.93 -36.06
N LEU A 945 14.67 0.77 -36.81
CA LEU A 945 15.36 -0.51 -36.98
C LEU A 945 15.90 -1.04 -35.64
N ALA A 946 16.54 -0.18 -34.85
CA ALA A 946 17.10 -0.54 -33.56
C ALA A 946 16.03 -1.01 -32.56
N ALA A 947 14.90 -0.30 -32.46
CA ALA A 947 13.77 -0.70 -31.63
C ALA A 947 13.11 -1.99 -32.15
N SER A 948 12.94 -2.11 -33.47
CA SER A 948 12.28 -3.26 -34.11
C SER A 948 13.07 -4.57 -33.96
N SER A 949 14.40 -4.51 -34.04
CA SER A 949 15.28 -5.67 -33.83
C SER A 949 15.21 -6.20 -32.40
N ASN A 950 15.04 -5.32 -31.41
CA ASN A 950 14.99 -5.69 -30.00
C ASN A 950 13.57 -5.96 -29.46
N GLY A 951 12.53 -5.69 -30.26
CA GLY A 951 11.14 -5.99 -29.87
C GLY A 951 10.50 -4.94 -28.95
N HIS A 952 11.00 -3.69 -28.95
CA HIS A 952 10.47 -2.63 -28.09
C HIS A 952 9.20 -2.02 -28.69
N GLU A 953 8.08 -2.72 -28.56
CA GLU A 953 6.79 -2.41 -29.21
C GLU A 953 6.34 -0.96 -29.01
N GLU A 954 6.42 -0.44 -27.79
CA GLU A 954 5.99 0.92 -27.44
C GLU A 954 6.85 1.98 -28.12
N VAL A 955 8.17 1.75 -28.21
CA VAL A 955 9.10 2.64 -28.92
C VAL A 955 8.85 2.59 -30.44
N VAL A 956 8.59 1.40 -30.99
CA VAL A 956 8.28 1.25 -32.42
C VAL A 956 6.96 1.99 -32.74
N GLN A 957 5.93 1.82 -31.92
CA GLN A 957 4.65 2.53 -32.05
C GLN A 957 4.86 4.05 -31.99
N LEU A 958 5.58 4.53 -30.98
CA LEU A 958 5.87 5.95 -30.82
C LEU A 958 6.59 6.55 -32.04
N LEU A 959 7.63 5.88 -32.53
CA LEU A 959 8.37 6.33 -33.70
C LEU A 959 7.49 6.38 -34.95
N LEU A 960 6.63 5.38 -35.16
CA LEU A 960 5.72 5.33 -36.32
C LEU A 960 4.63 6.42 -36.22
N ASP A 961 4.05 6.63 -35.03
CA ASP A 961 3.04 7.67 -34.80
C ASP A 961 3.60 9.08 -35.03
N LEU A 962 4.89 9.28 -34.73
CA LEU A 962 5.61 10.53 -34.99
C LEU A 962 6.19 10.63 -36.42
N GLY A 963 5.87 9.68 -37.30
CA GLY A 963 6.18 9.75 -38.73
C GLY A 963 7.56 9.24 -39.13
N ALA A 964 8.14 8.28 -38.38
CA ALA A 964 9.34 7.57 -38.81
C ALA A 964 9.11 6.86 -40.16
N ASP A 965 10.09 6.93 -41.07
CA ASP A 965 9.98 6.24 -42.35
C ASP A 965 10.21 4.73 -42.18
N VAL A 966 9.12 3.98 -42.30
CA VAL A 966 9.05 2.53 -42.12
C VAL A 966 9.92 1.75 -43.13
N ASN A 967 10.25 2.35 -44.27
CA ASN A 967 10.91 1.68 -45.39
C ASN A 967 12.39 2.05 -45.53
N ILE A 968 12.99 2.74 -44.56
CA ILE A 968 14.43 3.02 -44.58
C ILE A 968 15.21 1.71 -44.61
N GLN A 969 15.95 1.52 -45.70
CA GLN A 969 16.87 0.42 -45.88
C GLN A 969 18.26 0.82 -45.39
N ASP A 970 18.76 0.11 -44.37
CA ASP A 970 20.16 0.17 -43.96
C ASP A 970 21.01 -0.73 -44.87
N ASP A 971 22.22 -0.26 -45.18
CA ASP A 971 23.12 -0.97 -46.08
C ASP A 971 23.52 -2.33 -45.50
N ALA A 972 23.71 -2.46 -44.18
CA ALA A 972 24.17 -3.70 -43.55
C ALA A 972 23.04 -4.53 -42.92
N ALA A 973 22.06 -3.86 -42.30
CA ALA A 973 21.02 -4.51 -41.49
C ALA A 973 19.67 -4.69 -42.21
N GLY A 974 19.47 -4.10 -43.39
CA GLY A 974 18.19 -4.14 -44.11
C GLY A 974 17.15 -3.17 -43.54
N THR A 975 15.88 -3.51 -43.66
CA THR A 975 14.72 -2.74 -43.17
C THR A 975 14.32 -3.16 -41.76
N ALA A 976 13.54 -2.31 -41.06
CA ALA A 976 12.96 -2.64 -39.77
C ALA A 976 12.15 -3.95 -39.80
N LEU A 977 11.41 -4.18 -40.89
CA LEU A 977 10.62 -5.40 -41.09
C LEU A 977 11.51 -6.65 -41.17
N GLN A 978 12.58 -6.60 -41.95
CA GLN A 978 13.54 -7.73 -42.05
C GLN A 978 14.20 -8.03 -40.70
N ALA A 979 14.60 -7.00 -39.96
CA ALA A 979 15.22 -7.16 -38.64
C ALA A 979 14.25 -7.77 -37.61
N ALA A 980 13.02 -7.26 -37.53
CA ALA A 980 11.97 -7.81 -36.67
C ALA A 980 11.64 -9.27 -37.05
N SER A 981 11.58 -9.58 -38.35
CA SER A 981 11.32 -10.93 -38.84
C SER A 981 12.45 -11.91 -38.52
N ALA A 982 13.72 -11.51 -38.65
CA ALA A 982 14.87 -12.34 -38.27
C ALA A 982 14.89 -12.65 -36.75
N ARG A 983 14.36 -11.73 -35.94
CA ARG A 983 14.33 -11.83 -34.47
C ARG A 983 13.05 -12.45 -33.91
N GLY A 984 12.06 -12.75 -34.75
CA GLY A 984 10.81 -13.39 -34.33
C GLY A 984 9.82 -12.45 -33.63
N GLN A 985 9.94 -11.14 -33.83
CA GLN A 985 9.14 -10.14 -33.12
C GLN A 985 7.76 -9.98 -33.76
N THR A 986 6.86 -10.96 -33.55
CA THR A 986 5.56 -11.06 -34.23
C THR A 986 4.69 -9.80 -34.11
N THR A 987 4.63 -9.15 -32.94
CA THR A 987 3.83 -7.93 -32.76
C THR A 987 4.41 -6.75 -33.52
N VAL A 988 5.74 -6.57 -33.45
CA VAL A 988 6.45 -5.52 -34.21
C VAL A 988 6.29 -5.74 -35.72
N VAL A 989 6.39 -6.98 -36.21
CA VAL A 989 6.15 -7.31 -37.63
C VAL A 989 4.74 -6.90 -38.04
N ARG A 990 3.73 -7.21 -37.23
CA ARG A 990 2.34 -6.79 -37.49
C ARG A 990 2.24 -5.27 -37.58
N LEU A 991 2.82 -4.57 -36.60
CA LEU A 991 2.79 -3.11 -36.53
C LEU A 991 3.42 -2.46 -37.76
N LEU A 992 4.61 -2.91 -38.15
CA LEU A 992 5.33 -2.40 -39.32
C LEU A 992 4.52 -2.62 -40.61
N LEU A 993 3.90 -3.79 -40.77
CA LEU A 993 3.04 -4.09 -41.93
C LEU A 993 1.79 -3.22 -41.95
N ASP A 994 1.15 -3.01 -40.80
CA ASP A 994 -0.03 -2.16 -40.66
C ASP A 994 0.31 -0.69 -40.99
N GLN A 995 1.55 -0.26 -40.76
CA GLN A 995 2.11 1.06 -41.12
C GLN A 995 2.75 1.12 -42.51
N GLY A 996 2.51 0.12 -43.38
CA GLY A 996 2.90 0.17 -44.79
C GLY A 996 4.35 -0.24 -45.10
N ALA A 997 4.98 -1.06 -44.25
CA ALA A 997 6.27 -1.67 -44.58
C ALA A 997 6.18 -2.49 -45.87
N ASN A 998 7.18 -2.34 -46.74
CA ASN A 998 7.28 -3.12 -47.98
C ASN A 998 7.65 -4.57 -47.67
N ILE A 999 6.62 -5.44 -47.69
CA ILE A 999 6.73 -6.86 -47.36
C ILE A 999 7.73 -7.63 -48.23
N ASN A 1000 7.99 -7.15 -49.45
CA ASN A 1000 8.88 -7.80 -50.43
C ASN A 1000 10.20 -7.04 -50.63
N ALA A 1001 10.57 -6.13 -49.72
CA ALA A 1001 11.85 -5.44 -49.78
C ALA A 1001 13.02 -6.45 -49.78
N LEU A 1002 13.98 -6.24 -50.68
CA LEU A 1002 15.15 -7.11 -50.83
C LEU A 1002 16.37 -6.42 -50.19
N SER A 1003 17.02 -7.12 -49.26
CA SER A 1003 18.35 -6.73 -48.77
C SER A 1003 19.45 -7.37 -49.60
N ILE A 1004 20.57 -6.66 -49.75
CA ILE A 1004 21.80 -7.16 -50.37
C ILE A 1004 22.59 -8.12 -49.44
N PHE A 1005 22.20 -8.25 -48.16
CA PHE A 1005 22.86 -9.10 -47.16
C PHE A 1005 22.05 -10.36 -46.78
N TYR A 1006 22.71 -11.27 -46.05
CA TYR A 1006 22.44 -12.69 -45.75
C TYR A 1006 20.99 -13.21 -45.77
N HIS A 1007 20.01 -12.41 -45.39
CA HIS A 1007 18.63 -12.87 -45.17
C HIS A 1007 17.66 -12.65 -46.33
N GLY A 1008 18.03 -11.85 -47.34
CA GLY A 1008 17.12 -11.55 -48.45
C GLY A 1008 15.88 -10.76 -48.02
N ASN A 1009 14.64 -11.19 -48.26
CA ASN A 1009 13.41 -10.51 -47.81
C ASN A 1009 12.96 -10.92 -46.40
N ALA A 1010 11.91 -10.29 -45.87
CA ALA A 1010 11.40 -10.56 -44.50
C ALA A 1010 10.94 -12.02 -44.30
N LEU A 1011 10.34 -12.63 -45.33
CA LEU A 1011 9.91 -14.03 -45.30
C LEU A 1011 11.11 -14.97 -45.21
N GLN A 1012 12.11 -14.75 -46.05
CA GLN A 1012 13.38 -15.50 -46.02
C GLN A 1012 14.09 -15.33 -44.68
N ALA A 1013 14.11 -14.11 -44.11
CA ALA A 1013 14.68 -13.85 -42.78
C ALA A 1013 13.99 -14.66 -41.67
N ALA A 1014 12.65 -14.67 -41.64
CA ALA A 1014 11.89 -15.47 -40.67
C ALA A 1014 12.11 -16.98 -40.87
N SER A 1015 12.22 -17.44 -42.13
CA SER A 1015 12.46 -18.84 -42.47
C SER A 1015 13.87 -19.33 -42.10
N ILE A 1016 14.89 -18.47 -42.18
CA ILE A 1016 16.28 -18.79 -41.78
C ILE A 1016 16.38 -19.10 -40.28
N TYR A 1017 15.53 -18.48 -39.45
CA TYR A 1017 15.56 -18.63 -37.99
C TYR A 1017 14.38 -19.43 -37.42
N GLY A 1018 13.50 -19.96 -38.27
CA GLY A 1018 12.44 -20.87 -37.85
C GLY A 1018 11.23 -20.21 -37.18
N HIS A 1019 11.00 -18.91 -37.40
CA HIS A 1019 9.92 -18.15 -36.76
C HIS A 1019 8.58 -18.38 -37.46
N ASP A 1020 7.98 -19.55 -37.22
CA ASP A 1020 6.73 -20.02 -37.83
C ASP A 1020 5.56 -19.03 -37.71
N GLN A 1021 5.38 -18.36 -36.57
CA GLN A 1021 4.32 -17.35 -36.39
C GLN A 1021 4.52 -16.12 -37.28
N VAL A 1022 5.77 -15.69 -37.45
CA VAL A 1022 6.12 -14.57 -38.34
C VAL A 1022 5.97 -14.98 -39.79
N VAL A 1023 6.38 -16.20 -40.15
CA VAL A 1023 6.20 -16.77 -41.49
C VAL A 1023 4.72 -16.79 -41.85
N GLN A 1024 3.87 -17.35 -40.97
CA GLN A 1024 2.42 -17.35 -41.18
C GLN A 1024 1.88 -15.93 -41.37
N LEU A 1025 2.25 -14.99 -40.48
CA LEU A 1025 1.80 -13.61 -40.56
C LEU A 1025 2.21 -12.94 -41.89
N LEU A 1026 3.45 -13.15 -42.35
CA LEU A 1026 3.92 -12.58 -43.61
C LEU A 1026 3.17 -13.17 -44.82
N LEU A 1027 2.91 -14.49 -44.82
CA LEU A 1027 2.15 -15.15 -45.88
C LEU A 1027 0.69 -14.68 -45.91
N ASP A 1028 0.04 -14.58 -44.75
CA ASP A 1028 -1.33 -14.04 -44.60
C ASP A 1028 -1.44 -12.60 -45.11
N ARG A 1029 -0.34 -11.83 -45.03
CA ARG A 1029 -0.25 -10.44 -45.50
C ARG A 1029 0.28 -10.31 -46.94
N GLY A 1030 0.37 -11.42 -47.67
CA GLY A 1030 0.68 -11.43 -49.10
C GLY A 1030 2.17 -11.38 -49.46
N ALA A 1031 3.05 -11.87 -48.59
CA ALA A 1031 4.47 -12.04 -48.93
C ALA A 1031 4.63 -12.98 -50.13
N ASN A 1032 5.53 -12.65 -51.06
CA ASN A 1032 5.81 -13.52 -52.19
C ASN A 1032 6.58 -14.76 -51.72
N VAL A 1033 5.87 -15.89 -51.58
CA VAL A 1033 6.41 -17.19 -51.14
C VAL A 1033 7.58 -17.68 -52.00
N ASN A 1034 7.60 -17.34 -53.29
CA ASN A 1034 8.61 -17.78 -54.26
C ASN A 1034 9.66 -16.70 -54.58
N ALA A 1035 9.72 -15.63 -53.78
CA ALA A 1035 10.73 -14.59 -53.95
C ALA A 1035 12.14 -15.17 -53.94
N GLN A 1036 12.91 -14.81 -54.96
CA GLN A 1036 14.31 -15.22 -55.12
C GLN A 1036 15.24 -14.16 -54.54
N GLY A 1037 16.27 -14.58 -53.81
CA GLY A 1037 17.25 -13.70 -53.16
C GLY A 1037 17.93 -14.34 -51.95
N GLY A 1038 18.93 -13.66 -51.38
CA GLY A 1038 19.68 -14.16 -50.23
C GLY A 1038 20.64 -15.32 -50.55
N GLU A 1039 21.37 -15.81 -49.53
CA GLU A 1039 22.36 -16.89 -49.70
C GLU A 1039 21.70 -18.21 -50.14
N TYR A 1040 20.52 -18.50 -49.58
CA TYR A 1040 19.83 -19.78 -49.76
C TYR A 1040 19.05 -19.88 -51.05
N GLY A 1041 18.63 -18.75 -51.64
CA GLY A 1041 17.87 -18.66 -52.89
C GLY A 1041 16.40 -18.30 -52.66
N ASN A 1042 15.64 -19.07 -51.88
CA ASN A 1042 14.28 -18.72 -51.45
C ASN A 1042 13.97 -19.15 -50.00
N ALA A 1043 12.78 -18.78 -49.50
CA ALA A 1043 12.37 -19.07 -48.13
C ALA A 1043 12.29 -20.58 -47.84
N LEU A 1044 11.84 -21.37 -48.82
CA LEU A 1044 11.75 -22.83 -48.72
C LEU A 1044 13.14 -23.46 -48.58
N GLN A 1045 14.09 -23.07 -49.45
CA GLN A 1045 15.47 -23.53 -49.40
C GLN A 1045 16.16 -23.16 -48.08
N ALA A 1046 15.90 -21.97 -47.53
CA ALA A 1046 16.40 -21.55 -46.23
C ALA A 1046 15.84 -22.41 -45.08
N ALA A 1047 14.52 -22.63 -45.03
CA ALA A 1047 13.87 -23.45 -44.02
C ALA A 1047 14.31 -24.93 -44.09
N CYS A 1048 14.52 -25.44 -45.31
CA CYS A 1048 15.00 -26.80 -45.55
C CYS A 1048 16.44 -27.01 -45.07
N TYR A 1049 17.33 -26.05 -45.29
CA TYR A 1049 18.72 -26.13 -44.81
C TYR A 1049 18.83 -26.23 -43.29
N HIS A 1050 17.96 -25.52 -42.55
CA HIS A 1050 17.94 -25.53 -41.08
C HIS A 1050 16.93 -26.53 -40.48
N HIS A 1051 16.26 -27.33 -41.31
CA HIS A 1051 15.31 -28.37 -40.90
C HIS A 1051 14.10 -27.87 -40.08
N PHE A 1052 13.61 -26.65 -40.37
CA PHE A 1052 12.40 -26.13 -39.71
C PHE A 1052 11.12 -26.71 -40.32
N GLU A 1053 10.79 -27.97 -39.97
CA GLU A 1053 9.67 -28.75 -40.53
C GLU A 1053 8.37 -27.95 -40.60
N LYS A 1054 7.98 -27.27 -39.51
CA LYS A 1054 6.75 -26.48 -39.47
C LYS A 1054 6.77 -25.31 -40.47
N VAL A 1055 7.92 -24.64 -40.63
CA VAL A 1055 8.07 -23.55 -41.61
C VAL A 1055 8.05 -24.11 -43.03
N VAL A 1056 8.68 -25.27 -43.27
CA VAL A 1056 8.63 -25.96 -44.57
C VAL A 1056 7.18 -26.29 -44.94
N GLN A 1057 6.41 -26.87 -44.01
CA GLN A 1057 5.00 -27.16 -44.21
C GLN A 1057 4.19 -25.89 -44.54
N LEU A 1058 4.35 -24.82 -43.75
CA LEU A 1058 3.66 -23.54 -43.99
C LEU A 1058 3.95 -22.94 -45.37
N LEU A 1059 5.20 -23.02 -45.81
CA LEU A 1059 5.60 -22.52 -47.13
C LEU A 1059 5.00 -23.37 -48.26
N LEU A 1060 5.04 -24.70 -48.15
CA LEU A 1060 4.44 -25.62 -49.12
C LEU A 1060 2.92 -25.44 -49.21
N ASP A 1061 2.24 -25.36 -48.06
CA ASP A 1061 0.80 -25.11 -47.98
C ASP A 1061 0.40 -23.77 -48.61
N SER A 1062 1.34 -22.81 -48.62
CA SER A 1062 1.16 -21.48 -49.21
C SER A 1062 1.65 -21.38 -50.66
N GLY A 1063 1.94 -22.52 -51.32
CA GLY A 1063 2.27 -22.57 -52.74
C GLY A 1063 3.75 -22.35 -53.07
N ALA A 1064 4.67 -22.66 -52.15
CA ALA A 1064 6.10 -22.67 -52.45
C ALA A 1064 6.44 -23.66 -53.56
N GLU A 1065 7.22 -23.23 -54.55
CA GLU A 1065 7.71 -24.07 -55.62
C GLU A 1065 8.79 -25.03 -55.11
N VAL A 1066 8.40 -26.28 -54.83
CA VAL A 1066 9.28 -27.34 -54.28
C VAL A 1066 10.56 -27.57 -55.10
N ASN A 1067 10.46 -27.42 -56.42
CA ASN A 1067 11.55 -27.63 -57.38
C ASN A 1067 12.17 -26.32 -57.89
N ALA A 1068 11.89 -25.18 -57.24
CA ALA A 1068 12.52 -23.91 -57.60
C ALA A 1068 14.05 -24.02 -57.51
N ARG A 1069 14.71 -23.48 -58.53
CA ARG A 1069 16.17 -23.48 -58.63
C ARG A 1069 16.74 -22.13 -58.25
N GLY A 1070 17.71 -22.11 -57.34
CA GLY A 1070 18.32 -20.88 -56.86
C GLY A 1070 19.29 -21.08 -55.70
N GLY A 1071 20.04 -20.02 -55.38
CA GLY A 1071 20.95 -19.98 -54.23
C GLY A 1071 22.11 -20.97 -54.27
N ARG A 1072 22.80 -21.09 -53.14
CA ARG A 1072 24.02 -21.92 -52.98
C ARG A 1072 23.78 -23.43 -53.19
N PHE A 1073 22.61 -23.91 -52.79
CA PHE A 1073 22.30 -25.34 -52.73
C PHE A 1073 21.57 -25.86 -53.96
N GLY A 1074 21.01 -24.99 -54.81
CA GLY A 1074 20.33 -25.37 -56.04
C GLY A 1074 18.84 -25.58 -55.84
N THR A 1075 18.41 -26.54 -55.00
CA THR A 1075 16.99 -26.87 -54.74
C THR A 1075 16.73 -27.05 -53.24
N ALA A 1076 15.45 -27.03 -52.84
CA ALA A 1076 15.04 -27.27 -51.45
C ALA A 1076 15.47 -28.66 -50.95
N LEU A 1077 15.36 -29.69 -51.82
CA LEU A 1077 15.78 -31.05 -51.50
C LEU A 1077 17.29 -31.16 -51.29
N GLN A 1078 18.08 -30.53 -52.16
CA GLN A 1078 19.54 -30.47 -51.99
C GLN A 1078 19.94 -29.72 -50.72
N ALA A 1079 19.24 -28.64 -50.37
CA ALA A 1079 19.44 -27.90 -49.12
C ALA A 1079 19.14 -28.76 -47.88
N ALA A 1080 18.02 -29.51 -47.88
CA ALA A 1080 17.64 -30.43 -46.80
C ALA A 1080 18.61 -31.62 -46.64
N CYS A 1081 19.40 -31.95 -47.65
CA CYS A 1081 20.41 -33.01 -47.56
C CYS A 1081 21.75 -32.53 -46.96
N CYS A 1082 21.86 -31.26 -46.59
CA CYS A 1082 23.07 -30.68 -46.01
C CYS A 1082 23.03 -30.65 -44.47
N HIS A 1083 24.14 -30.96 -43.81
CA HIS A 1083 24.40 -30.74 -42.36
C HIS A 1083 23.59 -31.48 -41.28
N SER A 1084 22.46 -32.18 -41.53
CA SER A 1084 21.71 -32.90 -40.47
C SER A 1084 21.49 -34.40 -40.70
N HIS A 1085 21.11 -35.12 -39.64
CA HIS A 1085 20.70 -36.53 -39.64
C HIS A 1085 19.18 -36.73 -39.80
N GLU A 1086 18.40 -35.66 -39.98
CA GLU A 1086 16.94 -35.72 -39.89
C GLU A 1086 16.30 -35.98 -41.26
N SER A 1087 15.61 -37.12 -41.37
CA SER A 1087 14.93 -37.56 -42.60
C SER A 1087 13.54 -36.93 -42.79
N ALA A 1088 12.97 -36.26 -41.78
CA ALA A 1088 11.61 -35.74 -41.79
C ALA A 1088 11.36 -34.68 -42.88
N VAL A 1089 12.21 -33.64 -42.97
CA VAL A 1089 12.08 -32.60 -44.01
C VAL A 1089 12.36 -33.17 -45.40
N VAL A 1090 13.29 -34.13 -45.52
CA VAL A 1090 13.56 -34.81 -46.81
C VAL A 1090 12.34 -35.62 -47.23
N GLN A 1091 11.73 -36.37 -46.32
CA GLN A 1091 10.50 -37.12 -46.58
C GLN A 1091 9.36 -36.18 -46.97
N LEU A 1092 9.16 -35.08 -46.24
CA LEU A 1092 8.13 -34.09 -46.52
C LEU A 1092 8.26 -33.49 -47.93
N LEU A 1093 9.49 -33.19 -48.36
CA LEU A 1093 9.75 -32.69 -49.72
C LEU A 1093 9.49 -33.76 -50.79
N LEU A 1094 9.88 -35.02 -50.54
CA LEU A 1094 9.63 -36.13 -51.46
C LEU A 1094 8.12 -36.43 -51.59
N ASP A 1095 7.38 -36.37 -50.49
CA ASP A 1095 5.92 -36.50 -50.46
C ASP A 1095 5.23 -35.33 -51.20
N SER A 1096 5.94 -34.21 -51.36
CA SER A 1096 5.51 -33.01 -52.09
C SER A 1096 6.09 -32.93 -53.51
N ASP A 1097 6.41 -34.06 -54.14
CA ASP A 1097 6.91 -34.18 -55.53
C ASP A 1097 8.25 -33.47 -55.82
N ALA A 1098 9.17 -33.43 -54.84
CA ALA A 1098 10.54 -32.97 -55.09
C ALA A 1098 11.28 -33.88 -56.08
N ASP A 1099 11.94 -33.29 -57.08
CA ASP A 1099 12.75 -33.99 -58.08
C ASP A 1099 14.06 -34.50 -57.43
N VAL A 1100 14.04 -35.78 -57.07
CA VAL A 1100 15.16 -36.50 -56.44
C VAL A 1100 16.46 -36.47 -57.26
N ASN A 1101 16.37 -36.27 -58.58
CA ASN A 1101 17.50 -36.28 -59.49
C ASN A 1101 17.84 -34.89 -60.04
N ALA A 1102 17.25 -33.83 -59.46
CA ALA A 1102 17.53 -32.46 -59.85
C ALA A 1102 19.03 -32.16 -59.79
N GLN A 1103 19.54 -31.56 -60.87
CA GLN A 1103 20.94 -31.17 -60.98
C GLN A 1103 21.11 -29.66 -60.72
N GLY A 1104 22.17 -29.28 -60.02
CA GLY A 1104 22.54 -27.88 -59.73
C GLY A 1104 23.12 -27.68 -58.33
N GLY A 1105 23.44 -26.43 -58.01
CA GLY A 1105 24.00 -26.05 -56.71
C GLY A 1105 25.42 -26.56 -56.48
N SER A 1106 25.89 -26.45 -55.23
CA SER A 1106 27.28 -26.78 -54.85
C SER A 1106 27.60 -28.29 -54.82
N PHE A 1107 26.58 -29.16 -54.85
CA PHE A 1107 26.73 -30.62 -54.64
C PHE A 1107 26.23 -31.45 -55.82
N SER A 1108 26.02 -30.85 -56.99
CA SER A 1108 25.43 -31.45 -58.20
C SER A 1108 24.01 -32.01 -58.03
N ASN A 1109 23.74 -32.94 -57.10
CA ASN A 1109 22.44 -33.53 -56.82
C ASN A 1109 22.24 -33.84 -55.32
N ALA A 1110 21.02 -34.18 -54.91
CA ALA A 1110 20.67 -34.45 -53.51
C ALA A 1110 21.43 -35.67 -52.92
N LEU A 1111 21.70 -36.69 -53.76
CA LEU A 1111 22.42 -37.91 -53.35
C LEU A 1111 23.91 -37.63 -53.04
N GLU A 1112 24.56 -36.79 -53.84
CA GLU A 1112 25.93 -36.31 -53.62
C GLU A 1112 26.03 -35.40 -52.39
N ALA A 1113 25.03 -34.53 -52.16
CA ALA A 1113 24.94 -33.73 -50.93
C ALA A 1113 24.88 -34.64 -49.69
N ALA A 1114 23.91 -35.57 -49.64
CA ALA A 1114 23.74 -36.50 -48.52
C ALA A 1114 24.96 -37.42 -48.30
N SER A 1115 25.64 -37.82 -49.39
CA SER A 1115 26.85 -38.64 -49.35
C SER A 1115 28.06 -37.88 -48.81
N THR A 1116 28.22 -36.60 -49.21
CA THR A 1116 29.31 -35.73 -48.74
C THR A 1116 29.25 -35.52 -47.23
N TYR A 1117 28.04 -35.37 -46.68
CA TYR A 1117 27.81 -35.21 -45.24
C TYR A 1117 27.63 -36.54 -44.48
N ARG A 1118 27.83 -37.69 -45.15
CA ARG A 1118 27.76 -39.05 -44.57
C ARG A 1118 26.43 -39.40 -43.89
N ASN A 1119 25.30 -38.87 -44.38
CA ASN A 1119 23.98 -39.21 -43.85
C ASN A 1119 23.45 -40.50 -44.50
N VAL A 1120 23.72 -41.64 -43.87
CA VAL A 1120 23.35 -42.97 -44.38
C VAL A 1120 21.84 -43.16 -44.51
N GLU A 1121 21.06 -42.63 -43.57
CA GLU A 1121 19.60 -42.76 -43.56
C GLU A 1121 18.97 -41.99 -44.74
N VAL A 1122 19.37 -40.74 -44.94
CA VAL A 1122 18.90 -39.92 -46.07
C VAL A 1122 19.39 -40.50 -47.41
N VAL A 1123 20.61 -41.04 -47.49
CA VAL A 1123 21.09 -41.74 -48.70
C VAL A 1123 20.22 -42.96 -49.01
N GLN A 1124 19.83 -43.75 -48.01
CA GLN A 1124 18.92 -44.88 -48.20
C GLN A 1124 17.54 -44.41 -48.64
N LEU A 1125 17.02 -43.34 -48.02
CA LEU A 1125 15.74 -42.75 -48.35
C LEU A 1125 15.68 -42.23 -49.79
N LEU A 1126 16.69 -41.47 -50.22
CA LEU A 1126 16.79 -40.96 -51.59
C LEU A 1126 16.90 -42.10 -52.62
N ARG A 1127 17.65 -43.16 -52.31
CA ARG A 1127 17.74 -44.35 -53.18
C ARG A 1127 16.40 -45.10 -53.29
N ALA A 1128 15.64 -45.20 -52.20
CA ALA A 1128 14.30 -45.78 -52.22
C ALA A 1128 13.35 -45.00 -53.14
N HIS A 1129 13.57 -43.69 -53.29
CA HIS A 1129 12.80 -42.80 -54.17
C HIS A 1129 13.43 -42.61 -55.56
N GLY A 1130 14.41 -43.44 -55.94
CA GLY A 1130 14.94 -43.50 -57.31
C GLY A 1130 16.09 -42.52 -57.63
N ALA A 1131 16.82 -42.05 -56.61
CA ALA A 1131 18.03 -41.25 -56.80
C ALA A 1131 19.12 -42.04 -57.55
N ARG A 1132 19.70 -41.44 -58.59
CA ARG A 1132 20.80 -42.01 -59.39
C ARG A 1132 22.08 -41.21 -59.16
N LEU A 1133 23.22 -41.90 -59.11
CA LEU A 1133 24.52 -41.23 -59.21
C LEU A 1133 24.65 -40.60 -60.60
N ALA A 1134 25.15 -39.37 -60.67
CA ALA A 1134 25.52 -38.78 -61.95
C ALA A 1134 26.57 -39.68 -62.63
N PRO A 1135 26.50 -39.86 -63.96
CA PRO A 1135 27.49 -40.65 -64.69
C PRO A 1135 28.90 -40.04 -64.68
#